data_AF-A0A9D4X3X4-F1
#
_entry.id   AF-A0A9D4X3X4-F1
#
_cell.length_a   1.000
_cell.length_b   1.000
_cell.length_c   1.000
_cell.angle_alpha   90.00
_cell.angle_beta   90.00
_cell.angle_gamma   90.00
#
_symmetry.space_group_name_H-M   'P 1'
#
loop_
_entity.id
_entity.type
_entity.pdbx_description
1 polymer ?
#
loop_
_entity_poly.entity_id
_entity_poly.type
_entity_poly.pdbx_seq_one_letter_code
_entity_poly.pdbx_strand_id
1 'polypeptide(L)'
;MGSEAMVPEWASEPCIMGIDEAGRGPVLGPMVGEDEFGYMLADILKENNVNNQGMRFDPGARTALAFVTLRSDGEREFMFYRNPSADMLLQEDELDLDLIRKAKIFIYGSISLITEPCKSAHIAAAKAAKDAGVFLSYDPNLRLPLWPSADSAREGILSIWETADIIKISEEEISFLTNGENPYDDAVVRKLFHPNLKLLLVTEGSEGCRYYTKEFSGRVKGMKVDAVDTTGAGDAFVAGILSQLATDLSLLHKEEQLRDSLKFANACGALTVTERGAIPALPTKETVLNALLEPVLVKAMTKVGRMKLGSQGMEVSSQGLGCMSMSAFYGPPKPEPDMIALIHHAIQSGLTFLDTSDIYGPHTNELLLGKALKGEVREKVELATKFGVRAREGKFEICGDPAYVREACEGSLKRLDIDSIDLYYQHRIDTRLPIEVTIGELKKLVEEGKIKYIGLSEASAATIRRAHAVHPITAVQLEWSLWSRDVEEEIIPTCRELGIGIVAYSPLGRGFFSLGTKLLESLSQDDHRKNQTIFDKVNELATKKGCTPSQLALAWLHHQGNDVCPIPGTTKIENLNQNIGALSVKLTPEELVEVESLADAVTRDRAVRDWVLDETADNIHRNFGSGYPADLVFVSPYMSTAIKTGLITGIIALAEGIAVGRSFAMFKNYHIYGNKEMIAIGTMNIFGSLTSCYLTTVMLTLLFLTPLFHYTPLVVLSAIIVSAMLGLIDYQAAIHLWKIDKFDFLVCFSAYIGVVFGSVEIGLVLAVAISVLRVLLFIARPRTFVLGNIPNSSAYRNVEHYPNAHHVPGILILEIDAPIYFANASYLRERITRWINEEEEKIKGAGSTSLQYVIVDMTAVANIDTSGISMLEEFKKTVDRKGLQLVLVNPGSEVTKKLNKSKFLDEIGHKWVYVTVEEAVGVCSSFMLHTQKANPMKDESEGLNNV
;
A
#
# COMPACT_ATOMS: atom_id res chain seq x y z
N MET A 1 -4.82 -22.59 9.99
CA MET A 1 -3.49 -23.03 9.56
C MET A 1 -2.51 -22.15 10.30
N GLY A 2 -1.74 -22.74 11.21
CA GLY A 2 -0.90 -22.01 12.16
C GLY A 2 0.16 -21.18 11.44
N SER A 3 0.37 -19.96 11.91
CA SER A 3 1.47 -19.11 11.44
C SER A 3 2.79 -19.70 11.92
N GLU A 4 3.53 -20.35 11.03
CA GLU A 4 4.94 -20.69 11.24
C GLU A 4 5.75 -19.39 11.11
N ALA A 5 6.36 -18.94 12.20
CA ALA A 5 7.34 -17.86 12.17
C ALA A 5 8.74 -18.48 12.05
N MET A 6 9.43 -18.17 10.96
CA MET A 6 10.84 -18.51 10.77
C MET A 6 11.66 -17.32 11.26
N VAL A 7 12.41 -17.48 12.34
CA VAL A 7 13.21 -16.41 12.95
C VAL A 7 14.68 -16.84 12.92
N PRO A 8 15.63 -15.99 12.46
CA PRO A 8 17.04 -16.25 12.68
C PRO A 8 17.28 -16.48 14.16
N GLU A 9 18.02 -17.53 14.50
CA GLU A 9 18.18 -17.96 15.88
C GLU A 9 19.14 -17.03 16.64
N TRP A 10 18.64 -15.85 17.01
CA TRP A 10 19.23 -15.01 18.06
C TRP A 10 18.35 -15.02 19.33
N ALA A 11 17.06 -15.37 19.19
CA ALA A 11 16.03 -15.25 20.24
C ALA A 11 16.06 -16.43 21.24
N SER A 12 17.08 -17.28 21.16
CA SER A 12 17.30 -18.39 22.09
C SER A 12 18.75 -18.53 22.56
N GLU A 13 19.69 -17.69 22.11
CA GLU A 13 21.11 -17.89 22.42
C GLU A 13 21.81 -16.59 22.84
N PRO A 14 22.22 -16.45 24.11
CA PRO A 14 23.31 -15.55 24.45
C PRO A 14 24.60 -16.22 23.99
N CYS A 15 24.89 -16.15 22.70
CA CYS A 15 26.26 -16.25 22.22
C CYS A 15 26.97 -14.98 22.71
N ILE A 16 27.68 -15.10 23.82
CA ILE A 16 28.79 -14.23 24.26
C ILE A 16 28.53 -12.74 23.98
N MET A 17 27.73 -12.04 24.79
CA MET A 17 27.45 -10.62 24.56
C MET A 17 28.07 -9.70 25.62
N GLY A 18 28.68 -8.59 25.19
CA GLY A 18 29.25 -7.55 26.05
C GLY A 18 28.35 -6.30 26.12
N ILE A 19 28.17 -5.69 27.30
CA ILE A 19 27.48 -4.38 27.45
C ILE A 19 28.49 -3.27 27.81
N ASP A 20 28.42 -2.09 27.19
CA ASP A 20 29.32 -0.94 27.42
C ASP A 20 28.75 0.18 28.33
N GLU A 21 29.48 1.30 28.46
CA GLU A 21 29.11 2.46 29.29
C GLU A 21 27.83 3.19 28.87
N ALA A 22 27.41 3.08 27.60
CA ALA A 22 26.22 3.75 27.08
C ALA A 22 24.96 2.87 27.10
N GLY A 23 25.06 1.64 27.62
CA GLY A 23 24.00 0.64 27.51
C GLY A 23 23.79 0.16 26.06
N ARG A 24 24.76 0.41 25.17
CA ARG A 24 24.76 0.02 23.76
C ARG A 24 25.89 -0.97 23.56
N GLY A 25 25.64 -2.20 23.98
CA GLY A 25 26.67 -3.21 24.10
C GLY A 25 27.36 -3.59 22.77
N PRO A 26 28.68 -3.83 22.78
CA PRO A 26 29.38 -4.48 21.68
C PRO A 26 29.04 -5.97 21.65
N VAL A 27 28.51 -6.45 20.53
CA VAL A 27 28.23 -7.87 20.30
C VAL A 27 29.57 -8.53 19.98
N LEU A 28 30.06 -9.38 20.88
CA LEU A 28 30.88 -10.51 20.45
C LEU A 28 29.93 -11.42 19.69
N GLY A 29 29.89 -11.25 18.38
CA GLY A 29 28.77 -11.75 17.60
C GLY A 29 28.74 -13.26 17.53
N PRO A 30 27.53 -13.84 17.46
CA PRO A 30 27.39 -15.23 17.09
C PRO A 30 28.15 -15.48 15.78
N MET A 31 28.74 -16.66 15.65
CA MET A 31 29.21 -17.12 14.36
C MET A 31 27.98 -17.47 13.51
N VAL A 32 27.80 -16.77 12.40
CA VAL A 32 26.68 -16.97 11.45
C VAL A 32 27.21 -17.47 10.12
N GLY A 33 26.34 -18.03 9.28
CA GLY A 33 26.74 -18.45 7.93
C GLY A 33 26.93 -17.25 7.01
N GLU A 34 27.79 -17.37 5.99
CA GLU A 34 27.79 -16.47 4.81
C GLU A 34 26.56 -16.75 3.94
N ASP A 35 25.38 -16.45 4.48
CA ASP A 35 24.08 -16.60 3.84
C ASP A 35 23.16 -15.40 4.13
N GLU A 36 22.04 -15.35 3.42
CA GLU A 36 21.06 -14.27 3.53
C GLU A 36 20.56 -14.07 4.97
N PHE A 37 20.47 -15.13 5.77
CA PHE A 37 20.03 -15.02 7.16
C PHE A 37 21.12 -14.42 8.05
N GLY A 38 22.39 -14.76 7.82
CA GLY A 38 23.53 -14.15 8.49
C GLY A 38 23.65 -12.65 8.19
N TYR A 39 23.53 -12.27 6.92
CA TYR A 39 23.54 -10.85 6.52
C TYR A 39 22.33 -10.08 7.04
N MET A 40 21.13 -10.69 6.99
CA MET A 40 19.92 -10.09 7.54
C MET A 40 20.07 -9.80 9.04
N LEU A 41 20.67 -10.71 9.81
CA LEU A 41 20.92 -10.46 11.23
C LEU A 41 21.92 -9.32 11.44
N ALA A 42 23.01 -9.28 10.66
CA ALA A 42 23.99 -8.20 10.74
C ALA A 42 23.40 -6.82 10.41
N ASP A 43 22.51 -6.75 9.42
CA ASP A 43 21.80 -5.54 9.03
C ASP A 43 20.82 -5.09 10.12
N ILE A 44 20.04 -6.00 10.70
CA ILE A 44 19.14 -5.69 11.82
C ILE A 44 19.92 -5.08 12.99
N LEU A 45 21.08 -5.65 13.35
CA LEU A 45 21.92 -5.09 14.42
C LEU A 45 22.40 -3.68 14.06
N LYS A 46 22.82 -3.45 12.81
CA LYS A 46 23.30 -2.15 12.33
C LYS A 46 22.19 -1.09 12.32
N GLU A 47 20.99 -1.45 11.86
CA GLU A 47 19.80 -0.58 11.87
C GLU A 47 19.41 -0.15 13.30
N ASN A 48 19.62 -1.03 14.27
CA ASN A 48 19.36 -0.76 15.69
C ASN A 48 20.55 -0.11 16.43
N ASN A 49 21.57 0.36 15.71
CA ASN A 49 22.79 0.97 16.27
C ASN A 49 23.53 0.06 17.27
N VAL A 50 23.47 -1.26 17.05
CA VAL A 50 24.19 -2.25 17.84
C VAL A 50 25.54 -2.51 17.18
N ASN A 51 26.63 -2.46 17.96
CA ASN A 51 27.97 -2.71 17.45
C ASN A 51 28.16 -4.21 17.17
N ASN A 52 28.24 -4.57 15.88
CA ASN A 52 28.40 -5.94 15.41
C ASN A 52 29.84 -6.30 14.99
N GLN A 53 30.86 -5.52 15.37
CA GLN A 53 32.26 -5.75 14.98
C GLN A 53 32.81 -7.12 15.42
N GLY A 54 32.28 -7.66 16.53
CA GLY A 54 32.67 -8.98 17.02
C GLY A 54 32.00 -10.14 16.28
N MET A 55 31.09 -9.90 15.34
CA MET A 55 30.40 -10.95 14.57
C MET A 55 31.36 -11.65 13.61
N ARG A 56 31.16 -12.95 13.44
CA ARG A 56 31.97 -13.83 12.57
C ARG A 56 31.07 -14.50 11.56
N PHE A 57 31.58 -14.67 10.35
CA PHE A 57 30.89 -15.31 9.25
C PHE A 57 31.66 -16.56 8.84
N ASP A 58 30.98 -17.69 8.77
CA ASP A 58 31.52 -18.96 8.33
C ASP A 58 31.03 -19.28 6.90
N PRO A 59 31.94 -19.48 5.92
CA PRO A 59 31.57 -19.80 4.55
C PRO A 59 31.16 -21.27 4.33
N GLY A 60 31.45 -22.15 5.30
CA GLY A 60 31.26 -23.59 5.24
C GLY A 60 29.98 -24.10 5.93
N ALA A 61 29.35 -23.30 6.79
CA ALA A 61 28.15 -23.64 7.54
C ALA A 61 27.03 -22.61 7.36
N ARG A 62 25.78 -23.05 7.60
CA ARG A 62 24.60 -22.19 7.50
C ARG A 62 24.30 -21.50 8.83
N THR A 63 23.62 -20.36 8.78
CA THR A 63 23.05 -19.71 9.97
C THR A 63 21.98 -20.62 10.59
N ALA A 64 22.03 -20.81 11.92
CA ALA A 64 21.02 -21.59 12.65
C ALA A 64 19.65 -20.93 12.60
N LEU A 65 18.60 -21.76 12.48
CA LEU A 65 17.21 -21.32 12.42
C LEU A 65 16.39 -22.04 13.47
N ALA A 66 15.57 -21.28 14.19
CA ALA A 66 14.54 -21.81 15.07
C ALA A 66 13.16 -21.51 14.47
N PHE A 67 12.36 -22.56 14.30
CA PHE A 67 10.95 -22.45 13.95
C PHE A 67 10.13 -22.52 15.22
N VAL A 68 9.31 -21.49 15.44
CA VAL A 68 8.44 -21.40 16.60
C VAL A 68 7.00 -21.62 16.14
N THR A 69 6.34 -22.63 16.71
CA THR A 69 4.91 -22.86 16.50
C THR A 69 4.16 -22.70 17.81
N LEU A 70 2.95 -22.15 17.74
CA LEU A 70 2.04 -22.06 18.88
C LEU A 70 1.17 -23.32 18.90
N ARG A 71 1.23 -24.06 20.00
CA ARG A 71 0.34 -25.19 20.29
C ARG A 71 -1.04 -24.67 20.66
N SER A 72 -2.03 -25.55 20.61
CA SER A 72 -3.45 -25.22 20.83
C SER A 72 -3.78 -24.76 22.25
N ASP A 73 -2.91 -25.06 23.23
CA ASP A 73 -2.96 -24.58 24.61
C ASP A 73 -2.30 -23.20 24.80
N GLY A 74 -1.75 -22.62 23.72
CA GLY A 74 -1.02 -21.35 23.74
C GLY A 74 0.47 -21.50 24.06
N GLU A 75 0.94 -22.71 24.39
CA GLU A 75 2.36 -22.99 24.65
C GLU A 75 3.16 -23.11 23.35
N ARG A 76 4.47 -22.85 23.41
CA ARG A 76 5.34 -22.84 22.24
C ARG A 76 6.03 -24.18 22.02
N GLU A 77 6.17 -24.57 20.76
CA GLU A 77 7.02 -25.68 20.34
C GLU A 77 8.13 -25.14 19.43
N PHE A 78 9.38 -25.47 19.75
CA PHE A 78 10.57 -25.04 19.00
C PHE A 78 11.11 -26.21 18.17
N MET A 79 11.34 -25.97 16.88
CA MET A 79 12.09 -26.87 16.01
C MET A 79 13.35 -26.19 15.53
N PHE A 80 14.51 -26.81 15.77
CA PHE A 80 15.81 -26.24 15.46
C PHE A 80 16.40 -26.87 14.20
N TYR A 81 16.88 -26.03 13.28
CA TYR A 81 17.65 -26.45 12.11
C TYR A 81 19.13 -26.12 12.33
N ARG A 82 19.82 -27.09 12.94
CA ARG A 82 21.14 -26.90 13.52
C ARG A 82 22.01 -28.16 13.34
N ASN A 83 22.50 -28.45 12.12
CA ASN A 83 23.42 -29.57 11.88
C ASN A 83 24.16 -29.58 10.52
N PRO A 84 25.47 -29.26 10.46
CA PRO A 84 26.16 -28.31 11.33
C PRO A 84 25.76 -26.88 10.94
N SER A 85 25.60 -26.02 11.94
CA SER A 85 25.39 -24.59 11.76
C SER A 85 26.57 -23.80 12.31
N ALA A 86 26.72 -22.57 11.84
CA ALA A 86 27.90 -21.74 12.07
C ALA A 86 28.17 -21.49 13.57
N ASP A 87 27.13 -21.28 14.37
CA ASP A 87 27.19 -21.06 15.83
C ASP A 87 27.87 -22.21 16.60
N MET A 88 27.85 -23.43 16.05
CA MET A 88 28.48 -24.61 16.66
C MET A 88 29.99 -24.66 16.42
N LEU A 89 30.50 -23.90 15.45
CA LEU A 89 31.86 -24.05 14.91
C LEU A 89 32.85 -23.00 15.44
N LEU A 90 32.41 -22.07 16.28
CA LEU A 90 33.27 -21.03 16.86
C LEU A 90 34.45 -21.65 17.63
N GLN A 91 35.67 -21.25 17.27
CA GLN A 91 36.91 -21.69 17.91
C GLN A 91 37.49 -20.62 18.86
N GLU A 92 38.37 -21.06 19.76
CA GLU A 92 39.00 -20.19 20.77
C GLU A 92 39.88 -19.09 20.13
N ASP A 93 40.56 -19.38 19.02
CA ASP A 93 41.44 -18.44 18.32
C ASP A 93 40.68 -17.36 17.51
N GLU A 94 39.37 -17.54 17.33
CA GLU A 94 38.50 -16.59 16.63
C GLU A 94 37.86 -15.55 17.58
N LEU A 95 38.06 -15.73 18.90
CA LEU A 95 37.56 -14.83 19.93
C LEU A 95 38.26 -13.46 19.91
N ASP A 96 37.46 -12.40 19.91
CA ASP A 96 37.98 -11.04 20.08
C ASP A 96 38.18 -10.72 21.57
N LEU A 97 39.33 -11.11 22.11
CA LEU A 97 39.66 -10.93 23.53
C LEU A 97 39.69 -9.46 23.97
N ASP A 98 40.04 -8.54 23.07
CA ASP A 98 40.09 -7.10 23.40
C ASP A 98 38.68 -6.52 23.55
N LEU A 99 37.73 -7.02 22.76
CA LEU A 99 36.33 -6.65 22.86
C LEU A 99 35.70 -7.26 24.12
N ILE A 100 36.05 -8.51 24.49
CA ILE A 100 35.62 -9.15 25.75
C ILE A 100 36.06 -8.32 26.95
N ARG A 101 37.33 -7.90 26.99
CA ARG A 101 37.92 -7.15 28.11
C ARG A 101 37.33 -5.75 28.31
N LYS A 102 36.71 -5.18 27.28
CA LYS A 102 36.07 -3.85 27.32
C LYS A 102 34.62 -3.89 27.81
N ALA A 103 33.99 -5.06 27.85
CA ALA A 103 32.63 -5.20 28.32
C ALA A 103 32.53 -4.92 29.83
N LYS A 104 31.41 -4.36 30.29
CA LYS A 104 31.05 -4.27 31.72
C LYS A 104 30.38 -5.54 32.22
N ILE A 105 29.52 -6.11 31.38
CA ILE A 105 28.78 -7.35 31.65
C ILE A 105 28.97 -8.26 30.45
N PHE A 106 29.30 -9.51 30.70
CA PHE A 106 29.45 -10.58 29.74
C PHE A 106 28.33 -11.61 29.97
N ILE A 107 27.50 -11.81 28.95
CA ILE A 107 26.31 -12.65 28.99
C ILE A 107 26.57 -13.95 28.23
N TYR A 108 26.17 -15.07 28.82
CA TYR A 108 26.26 -16.38 28.19
C TYR A 108 25.10 -17.29 28.57
N GLY A 109 24.85 -18.31 27.75
CA GLY A 109 23.84 -19.34 28.00
C GLY A 109 24.39 -20.77 27.91
N SER A 110 23.56 -21.75 28.25
CA SER A 110 24.01 -23.15 28.34
C SER A 110 24.19 -23.84 26.99
N ILE A 111 23.58 -23.30 25.93
CA ILE A 111 23.49 -23.97 24.62
C ILE A 111 24.85 -24.10 23.93
N SER A 112 25.73 -23.09 24.08
CA SER A 112 27.10 -23.15 23.60
C SER A 112 27.98 -24.22 24.30
N LEU A 113 27.49 -24.86 25.36
CA LEU A 113 28.22 -25.94 26.06
C LEU A 113 27.96 -27.34 25.48
N ILE A 114 27.06 -27.46 24.50
CA ILE A 114 26.56 -28.75 24.01
C ILE A 114 27.62 -29.46 23.14
N THR A 115 28.27 -28.75 22.21
CA THR A 115 29.19 -29.34 21.24
C THR A 115 30.54 -28.62 21.16
N GLU A 116 31.59 -29.37 20.84
CA GLU A 116 32.88 -28.80 20.43
C GLU A 116 32.84 -28.38 18.95
N PRO A 117 33.61 -27.34 18.53
CA PRO A 117 34.58 -26.56 19.32
C PRO A 117 33.98 -25.40 20.15
N CYS A 118 32.71 -25.06 19.94
CA CYS A 118 32.06 -23.89 20.58
C CYS A 118 32.11 -23.92 22.12
N LYS A 119 32.00 -25.10 22.73
CA LYS A 119 32.16 -25.28 24.18
C LYS A 119 33.51 -24.78 24.70
N SER A 120 34.61 -25.15 24.04
CA SER A 120 35.95 -24.70 24.42
C SER A 120 36.08 -23.18 24.27
N ALA A 121 35.59 -22.62 23.16
CA ALA A 121 35.59 -21.18 22.92
C ALA A 121 34.78 -20.41 23.99
N HIS A 122 33.61 -20.90 24.36
CA HIS A 122 32.80 -20.32 25.44
C HIS A 122 33.57 -20.25 26.76
N ILE A 123 34.18 -21.36 27.18
CA ILE A 123 34.90 -21.43 28.46
C ILE A 123 36.09 -20.46 28.45
N ALA A 124 36.82 -20.37 27.33
CA ALA A 124 37.91 -19.41 27.17
C ALA A 124 37.42 -17.95 27.24
N ALA A 125 36.30 -17.64 26.59
CA ALA A 125 35.71 -16.30 26.61
C ALA A 125 35.24 -15.89 28.02
N ALA A 126 34.51 -16.77 28.72
CA ALA A 126 34.06 -16.52 30.08
C ALA A 126 35.23 -16.33 31.06
N LYS A 127 36.31 -17.11 30.88
CA LYS A 127 37.54 -16.94 31.65
C LYS A 127 38.21 -15.60 31.38
N ALA A 128 38.36 -15.21 30.12
CA ALA A 128 38.95 -13.93 29.73
C ALA A 128 38.15 -12.73 30.29
N ALA A 129 36.82 -12.81 30.28
CA ALA A 129 35.94 -11.82 30.88
C ALA A 129 36.16 -11.74 32.41
N LYS A 130 36.19 -12.90 33.09
CA LYS A 130 36.40 -12.98 34.53
C LYS A 130 37.77 -12.43 34.97
N ASP A 131 38.83 -12.79 34.26
CA ASP A 131 40.20 -12.32 34.51
C ASP A 131 40.33 -10.80 34.32
N ALA A 132 39.47 -10.20 33.48
CA ALA A 132 39.39 -8.76 33.25
C ALA A 132 38.46 -8.02 34.23
N GLY A 133 37.81 -8.73 35.17
CA GLY A 133 36.89 -8.14 36.14
C GLY A 133 35.50 -7.80 35.59
N VAL A 134 35.14 -8.36 34.43
CA VAL A 134 33.81 -8.20 33.81
C VAL A 134 32.78 -9.02 34.58
N PHE A 135 31.57 -8.47 34.79
CA PHE A 135 30.49 -9.19 35.45
C PHE A 135 29.92 -10.29 34.58
N LEU A 136 29.78 -11.49 35.11
CA LEU A 136 29.27 -12.65 34.39
C LEU A 136 27.76 -12.83 34.63
N SER A 137 26.96 -12.72 33.58
CA SER A 137 25.51 -12.97 33.61
C SER A 137 25.16 -14.26 32.89
N TYR A 138 24.50 -15.18 33.59
CA TYR A 138 24.13 -16.49 33.07
C TYR A 138 22.61 -16.66 32.97
N ASP A 139 22.13 -16.98 31.77
CA ASP A 139 20.75 -17.46 31.53
C ASP A 139 20.84 -18.88 30.96
N PRO A 140 20.55 -19.93 31.76
CA PRO A 140 20.64 -21.30 31.29
C PRO A 140 19.81 -21.55 30.02
N ASN A 141 18.66 -20.88 29.88
CA ASN A 141 17.70 -21.00 28.79
C ASN A 141 17.53 -22.44 28.29
N LEU A 142 17.07 -23.32 29.19
CA LEU A 142 17.01 -24.77 28.92
C LEU A 142 16.28 -25.09 27.60
N ARG A 143 16.95 -25.84 26.73
CA ARG A 143 16.41 -26.39 25.48
C ARG A 143 16.68 -27.89 25.40
N LEU A 144 15.90 -28.66 26.15
CA LEU A 144 16.11 -30.10 26.32
C LEU A 144 16.32 -30.89 24.99
N PRO A 145 15.63 -30.59 23.87
CA PRO A 145 15.84 -31.29 22.60
C PRO A 145 17.24 -31.14 21.98
N LEU A 146 18.00 -30.11 22.37
CA LEU A 146 19.36 -29.90 21.87
C LEU A 146 20.41 -30.72 22.62
N TRP A 147 20.06 -31.25 23.79
CA TRP A 147 20.99 -32.00 24.63
C TRP A 147 20.91 -33.51 24.37
N PRO A 148 22.03 -34.26 24.49
CA PRO A 148 22.03 -35.72 24.35
C PRO A 148 21.10 -36.44 25.34
N SER A 149 20.93 -35.90 26.54
CA SER A 149 20.04 -36.40 27.58
C SER A 149 19.72 -35.32 28.62
N ALA A 150 18.68 -35.52 29.43
CA ALA A 150 18.35 -34.63 30.54
C ALA A 150 19.48 -34.53 31.58
N ASP A 151 20.18 -35.64 31.84
CA ASP A 151 21.31 -35.64 32.76
C ASP A 151 22.50 -34.86 32.19
N SER A 152 22.77 -35.01 30.89
CA SER A 152 23.81 -34.23 30.20
C SER A 152 23.48 -32.73 30.21
N ALA A 153 22.21 -32.37 30.03
CA ALA A 153 21.75 -30.98 30.13
C ALA A 153 21.98 -30.41 31.52
N ARG A 154 21.62 -31.16 32.56
CA ARG A 154 21.83 -30.76 33.95
C ARG A 154 23.30 -30.60 34.30
N GLU A 155 24.14 -31.58 33.96
CA GLU A 155 25.59 -31.52 34.18
C GLU A 155 26.22 -30.35 33.42
N GLY A 156 25.84 -30.16 32.16
CA GLY A 156 26.30 -29.05 31.33
C GLY A 156 25.92 -27.68 31.92
N ILE A 157 24.64 -27.48 32.24
CA ILE A 157 24.14 -26.24 32.84
C ILE A 157 24.86 -25.91 34.15
N LEU A 158 25.07 -26.93 35.01
CA LEU A 158 25.70 -26.73 36.32
C LEU A 158 27.23 -26.59 36.25
N SER A 159 27.88 -27.04 35.17
CA SER A 159 29.34 -27.05 35.04
C SER A 159 29.99 -25.66 35.15
N ILE A 160 29.26 -24.61 34.77
CA ILE A 160 29.72 -23.21 34.83
C ILE A 160 28.93 -22.37 35.86
N TRP A 161 28.05 -22.99 36.65
CA TRP A 161 27.13 -22.30 37.56
C TRP A 161 27.85 -21.36 38.53
N GLU A 162 28.92 -21.85 39.17
CA GLU A 162 29.67 -21.09 40.16
C GLU A 162 30.51 -19.94 39.56
N THR A 163 30.59 -19.87 38.22
CA THR A 163 31.34 -18.82 37.56
C THR A 163 30.57 -17.50 37.50
N ALA A 164 29.24 -17.55 37.49
CA ALA A 164 28.33 -16.42 37.31
C ALA A 164 28.31 -15.45 38.50
N ASP A 165 28.14 -14.16 38.21
CA ASP A 165 27.83 -13.11 39.19
C ASP A 165 26.31 -12.87 39.28
N ILE A 166 25.60 -13.06 38.17
CA ILE A 166 24.16 -12.89 38.05
C ILE A 166 23.61 -14.12 37.35
N ILE A 167 22.54 -14.70 37.90
CA ILE A 167 21.83 -15.82 37.29
C ILE A 167 20.36 -15.44 37.15
N LYS A 168 19.78 -15.68 35.98
CA LYS A 168 18.33 -15.66 35.79
C LYS A 168 17.86 -17.08 35.47
N ILE A 169 16.77 -17.50 36.12
CA ILE A 169 16.11 -18.79 35.91
C ILE A 169 14.60 -18.62 35.88
N SER A 170 13.92 -19.59 35.28
CA SER A 170 12.47 -19.76 35.28
C SER A 170 12.02 -20.80 36.31
N GLU A 171 10.71 -20.86 36.55
CA GLU A 171 10.10 -21.89 37.40
C GLU A 171 10.37 -23.31 36.87
N GLU A 172 10.30 -23.48 35.54
CA GLU A 172 10.61 -24.74 34.86
C GLU A 172 12.06 -25.17 35.08
N GLU A 173 13.00 -24.23 35.00
CA GLU A 173 14.42 -24.50 35.23
C GLU A 173 14.71 -24.83 36.69
N ILE A 174 14.03 -24.21 37.65
CA ILE A 174 14.15 -24.58 39.06
C ILE A 174 13.69 -26.01 39.28
N SER A 175 12.49 -26.35 38.80
CA SER A 175 11.98 -27.72 38.91
C SER A 175 12.87 -28.72 38.18
N PHE A 176 13.39 -28.35 37.00
CA PHE A 176 14.33 -29.19 36.28
C PHE A 176 15.59 -29.43 37.10
N LEU A 177 16.31 -28.37 37.51
CA LEU A 177 17.62 -28.43 38.18
C LEU A 177 17.57 -29.06 39.58
N THR A 178 16.44 -28.98 40.26
CA THR A 178 16.25 -29.53 41.61
C THR A 178 15.60 -30.92 41.62
N ASN A 179 15.40 -31.56 40.47
CA ASN A 179 14.74 -32.88 40.34
C ASN A 179 13.28 -32.88 40.82
N GLY A 180 12.54 -31.82 40.49
CA GLY A 180 11.09 -31.71 40.72
C GLY A 180 10.71 -31.13 42.08
N GLU A 181 11.64 -30.50 42.82
CA GLU A 181 11.26 -29.74 44.01
C GLU A 181 10.36 -28.54 43.64
N ASN A 182 9.59 -28.05 44.62
CA ASN A 182 8.63 -26.97 44.42
C ASN A 182 9.35 -25.64 44.09
N PRO A 183 9.15 -25.06 42.89
CA PRO A 183 9.86 -23.86 42.47
C PRO A 183 9.42 -22.59 43.22
N TYR A 184 8.28 -22.62 43.90
CA TYR A 184 7.76 -21.51 44.70
C TYR A 184 8.29 -21.48 46.14
N ASP A 185 9.03 -22.50 46.58
CA ASP A 185 9.65 -22.53 47.91
C ASP A 185 11.00 -21.80 47.88
N ASP A 186 11.09 -20.69 48.62
CA ASP A 186 12.31 -19.90 48.71
C ASP A 186 13.51 -20.68 49.27
N ALA A 187 13.28 -21.71 50.10
CA ALA A 187 14.36 -22.57 50.58
C ALA A 187 14.97 -23.42 49.45
N VAL A 188 14.15 -23.84 48.49
CA VAL A 188 14.58 -24.58 47.29
C VAL A 188 15.39 -23.67 46.38
N VAL A 189 14.88 -22.47 46.08
CA VAL A 189 15.57 -21.50 45.24
C VAL A 189 16.92 -21.08 45.85
N ARG A 190 16.98 -20.90 47.18
CA ARG A 190 18.23 -20.56 47.87
C ARG A 190 19.33 -21.63 47.77
N LYS A 191 19.00 -22.91 47.50
CA LYS A 191 20.01 -23.95 47.24
C LYS A 191 20.80 -23.67 45.95
N LEU A 192 20.20 -22.96 45.00
CA LEU A 192 20.82 -22.59 43.72
C LEU A 192 21.68 -21.32 43.83
N PHE A 193 21.68 -20.66 45.00
CA PHE A 193 22.48 -19.46 45.26
C PHE A 193 23.88 -19.85 45.76
N HIS A 194 24.90 -19.77 44.90
CA HIS A 194 26.28 -20.09 45.29
C HIS A 194 26.97 -18.90 45.99
N PRO A 195 28.05 -19.11 46.78
CA PRO A 195 28.66 -18.08 47.62
C PRO A 195 29.19 -16.84 46.88
N ASN A 196 29.54 -16.98 45.60
CA ASN A 196 30.06 -15.90 44.76
C ASN A 196 28.95 -15.14 44.02
N LEU A 197 27.72 -15.66 44.00
CA LEU A 197 26.60 -15.04 43.31
C LEU A 197 26.22 -13.71 43.97
N LYS A 198 25.96 -12.70 43.16
CA LYS A 198 25.52 -11.37 43.61
C LYS A 198 24.02 -11.21 43.50
N LEU A 199 23.42 -11.76 42.44
CA LEU A 199 21.98 -11.67 42.18
C LEU A 199 21.45 -12.95 41.52
N LEU A 200 20.40 -13.52 42.11
CA LEU A 200 19.60 -14.58 41.51
C LEU A 200 18.21 -14.03 41.19
N LEU A 201 17.78 -14.15 39.94
CA LEU A 201 16.48 -13.74 39.45
C LEU A 201 15.65 -14.96 39.07
N VAL A 202 14.38 -14.97 39.51
CA VAL A 202 13.40 -15.97 39.10
C VAL A 202 12.27 -15.28 38.36
N THR A 203 12.09 -15.59 37.08
CA THR A 203 11.00 -15.06 36.26
C THR A 203 9.73 -15.89 36.43
N GLU A 204 8.61 -15.24 36.71
CA GLU A 204 7.30 -15.85 37.01
C GLU A 204 6.23 -15.44 35.96
N GLY A 205 6.64 -15.27 34.71
CA GLY A 205 5.76 -14.86 33.61
C GLY A 205 5.03 -13.55 33.89
N SER A 206 3.70 -13.55 33.74
CA SER A 206 2.84 -12.38 33.95
C SER A 206 2.78 -11.90 35.40
N GLU A 207 3.16 -12.73 36.37
CA GLU A 207 3.17 -12.38 37.78
C GLU A 207 4.41 -11.54 38.17
N GLY A 208 5.43 -11.48 37.30
CA GLY A 208 6.63 -10.66 37.45
C GLY A 208 7.88 -11.47 37.77
N CYS A 209 8.59 -11.09 38.83
CA CYS A 209 9.85 -11.76 39.20
C CYS A 209 10.12 -11.78 40.71
N ARG A 210 10.87 -12.79 41.15
CA ARG A 210 11.55 -12.83 42.46
C ARG A 210 13.04 -12.53 42.29
N TYR A 211 13.62 -11.91 43.30
CA TYR A 211 15.04 -11.59 43.34
C TYR A 211 15.64 -11.99 44.69
N TYR A 212 16.88 -12.48 44.66
CA TYR A 212 17.64 -12.86 45.85
C TYR A 212 19.05 -12.30 45.74
N THR A 213 19.49 -11.60 46.77
CA THR A 213 20.89 -11.19 46.97
C THR A 213 21.41 -11.80 48.28
N LYS A 214 22.66 -11.51 48.63
CA LYS A 214 23.23 -11.90 49.93
C LYS A 214 22.52 -11.23 51.12
N GLU A 215 22.04 -10.01 50.92
CA GLU A 215 21.54 -9.13 52.00
C GLU A 215 20.01 -9.13 52.08
N PHE A 216 19.33 -9.21 50.94
CA PHE A 216 17.88 -9.07 50.86
C PHE A 216 17.29 -9.92 49.73
N SER A 217 15.98 -10.15 49.79
CA SER A 217 15.24 -10.87 48.75
C SER A 217 13.80 -10.38 48.72
N GLY A 218 13.15 -10.45 47.57
CA GLY A 218 11.76 -10.01 47.44
C GLY A 218 11.12 -10.39 46.12
N ARG A 219 9.92 -9.83 45.89
CA ARG A 219 9.13 -10.03 44.68
C ARG A 219 8.71 -8.68 44.11
N VAL A 220 8.76 -8.56 42.79
CA VAL A 220 8.28 -7.40 42.02
C VAL A 220 7.20 -7.88 41.07
N LYS A 221 6.02 -7.26 41.16
CA LYS A 221 4.87 -7.64 40.33
C LYS A 221 5.11 -7.33 38.85
N GLY A 222 4.57 -8.18 37.99
CA GLY A 222 4.53 -7.97 36.55
C GLY A 222 3.56 -6.85 36.15
N MET A 223 3.78 -6.33 34.94
CA MET A 223 2.83 -5.42 34.28
C MET A 223 1.78 -6.26 33.55
N LYS A 224 0.50 -5.94 33.74
CA LYS A 224 -0.59 -6.64 33.05
C LYS A 224 -0.75 -6.08 31.64
N VAL A 225 -0.74 -6.98 30.67
CA VAL A 225 -0.88 -6.70 29.24
C VAL A 225 -1.67 -7.84 28.59
N ASP A 226 -2.31 -7.55 27.45
CA ASP A 226 -2.94 -8.58 26.63
C ASP A 226 -1.86 -9.24 25.75
N ALA A 227 -1.48 -10.47 26.09
CA ALA A 227 -0.40 -11.18 25.42
C ALA A 227 -0.85 -11.70 24.03
N VAL A 228 -0.09 -11.35 23.00
CA VAL A 228 -0.26 -11.78 21.60
C VAL A 228 0.74 -12.88 21.25
N ASP A 229 2.01 -12.72 21.63
CA ASP A 229 3.10 -13.67 21.40
C ASP A 229 4.12 -13.55 22.53
N THR A 230 4.39 -14.63 23.26
CA THR A 230 5.29 -14.58 24.42
C THR A 230 6.77 -14.70 24.06
N THR A 231 7.11 -14.72 22.77
CA THR A 231 8.47 -14.87 22.24
C THR A 231 9.35 -13.67 22.56
N GLY A 232 10.54 -13.93 23.13
CA GLY A 232 11.50 -12.89 23.51
C GLY A 232 11.25 -12.22 24.88
N ALA A 233 10.17 -12.55 25.60
CA ALA A 233 9.83 -11.90 26.87
C ALA A 233 10.90 -12.07 27.96
N GLY A 234 11.48 -13.29 28.06
CA GLY A 234 12.56 -13.58 29.01
C GLY A 234 13.84 -12.82 28.66
N ASP A 235 14.19 -12.77 27.38
CA ASP A 235 15.38 -12.05 26.89
C ASP A 235 15.21 -10.53 27.08
N ALA A 236 14.00 -10.00 26.83
CA ALA A 236 13.66 -8.60 27.07
C ALA A 236 13.76 -8.21 28.55
N PHE A 237 13.33 -9.10 29.45
CA PHE A 237 13.50 -8.92 30.90
C PHE A 237 14.99 -8.89 31.27
N VAL A 238 15.79 -9.84 30.78
CA VAL A 238 17.24 -9.89 31.03
C VAL A 238 17.93 -8.64 30.48
N ALA A 239 17.65 -8.25 29.24
CA ALA A 239 18.17 -7.03 28.64
C ALA A 239 17.79 -5.78 29.47
N GLY A 240 16.54 -5.72 29.94
CA GLY A 240 16.03 -4.67 30.81
C GLY A 240 16.86 -4.52 32.09
N ILE A 241 17.03 -5.59 32.87
CA ILE A 241 17.78 -5.51 34.14
C ILE A 241 19.27 -5.28 33.93
N LEU A 242 19.89 -5.92 32.93
CA LEU A 242 21.31 -5.77 32.66
C LEU A 242 21.65 -4.37 32.14
N SER A 243 20.74 -3.71 31.40
CA SER A 243 20.93 -2.32 30.98
C SER A 243 21.00 -1.35 32.16
N GLN A 244 20.20 -1.59 33.22
CA GLN A 244 20.22 -0.79 34.45
C GLN A 244 21.51 -1.06 35.23
N LEU A 245 21.90 -2.32 35.36
CA LEU A 245 23.13 -2.72 36.08
C LEU A 245 24.42 -2.27 35.38
N ALA A 246 24.44 -2.25 34.05
CA ALA A 246 25.58 -1.73 33.28
C ALA A 246 25.79 -0.23 33.53
N THR A 247 24.71 0.50 33.84
CA THR A 247 24.75 1.91 34.20
C THR A 247 25.22 2.10 35.65
N ASP A 248 24.65 1.37 36.60
CA ASP A 248 25.01 1.45 38.03
C ASP A 248 25.01 0.08 38.71
N LEU A 249 26.20 -0.47 38.97
CA LEU A 249 26.34 -1.74 39.69
C LEU A 249 26.03 -1.63 41.19
N SER A 250 25.98 -0.42 41.76
CA SER A 250 25.65 -0.23 43.17
C SER A 250 24.20 -0.58 43.50
N LEU A 251 23.35 -0.72 42.48
CA LEU A 251 21.96 -1.21 42.59
C LEU A 251 21.88 -2.55 43.31
N LEU A 252 22.90 -3.41 43.19
CA LEU A 252 22.96 -4.72 43.86
C LEU A 252 22.93 -4.63 45.40
N HIS A 253 23.24 -3.46 45.96
CA HIS A 253 23.25 -3.20 47.40
C HIS A 253 22.13 -2.24 47.85
N LYS A 254 21.27 -1.78 46.93
CA LYS A 254 20.22 -0.79 47.21
C LYS A 254 18.85 -1.38 46.85
N GLU A 255 18.20 -2.01 47.82
CA GLU A 255 16.96 -2.76 47.59
C GLU A 255 15.89 -1.95 46.84
N GLU A 256 15.60 -0.72 47.25
CA GLU A 256 14.55 0.11 46.63
C GLU A 256 14.84 0.40 45.14
N GLN A 257 16.08 0.78 44.82
CA GLN A 257 16.49 1.10 43.45
C GLN A 257 16.59 -0.16 42.57
N LEU A 258 16.98 -1.29 43.15
CA LEU A 258 16.95 -2.58 42.45
C LEU A 258 15.50 -2.97 42.11
N ARG A 259 14.56 -2.77 43.04
CA ARG A 259 13.14 -3.04 42.78
C ARG A 259 12.60 -2.19 41.65
N ASP A 260 12.99 -0.92 41.55
CA ASP A 260 12.59 -0.06 40.43
C ASP A 260 13.20 -0.50 39.11
N SER A 261 14.47 -0.94 39.13
CA SER A 261 15.14 -1.53 37.96
C SER A 261 14.45 -2.83 37.51
N LEU A 262 13.96 -3.63 38.47
CA LEU A 262 13.19 -4.84 38.19
C LEU A 262 11.77 -4.55 37.69
N LYS A 263 11.14 -3.44 38.11
CA LYS A 263 9.87 -2.97 37.49
C LYS A 263 10.10 -2.60 36.04
N PHE A 264 11.21 -1.92 35.74
CA PHE A 264 11.61 -1.62 34.37
C PHE A 264 11.82 -2.90 33.56
N ALA A 265 12.54 -3.88 34.10
CA ALA A 265 12.74 -5.18 33.45
C ALA A 265 11.42 -5.94 33.22
N ASN A 266 10.52 -5.98 34.21
CA ASN A 266 9.19 -6.58 34.06
C ASN A 266 8.36 -5.88 32.98
N ALA A 267 8.46 -4.56 32.86
CA ALA A 267 7.78 -3.80 31.83
C ALA A 267 8.37 -4.07 30.43
N CYS A 268 9.70 -4.24 30.30
CA CYS A 268 10.31 -4.71 29.05
C CYS A 268 9.71 -6.05 28.62
N GLY A 269 9.71 -7.05 29.52
CA GLY A 269 9.16 -8.37 29.23
C GLY A 269 7.67 -8.34 28.89
N ALA A 270 6.87 -7.54 29.60
CA ALA A 270 5.44 -7.42 29.34
C ALA A 270 5.15 -6.72 28.01
N LEU A 271 5.81 -5.62 27.68
CA LEU A 271 5.56 -4.93 26.41
C LEU A 271 5.97 -5.78 25.20
N THR A 272 7.04 -6.57 25.31
CA THR A 272 7.45 -7.49 24.24
C THR A 272 6.34 -8.47 23.88
N VAL A 273 5.48 -8.88 24.82
CA VAL A 273 4.44 -9.86 24.49
C VAL A 273 3.22 -9.28 23.77
N THR A 274 3.16 -7.96 23.59
CA THR A 274 2.02 -7.27 22.95
C THR A 274 2.09 -7.28 21.43
N GLU A 275 3.25 -7.62 20.86
CA GLU A 275 3.50 -7.70 19.43
C GLU A 275 4.04 -9.09 19.04
N ARG A 276 4.04 -9.42 17.74
CA ARG A 276 4.53 -10.72 17.26
C ARG A 276 6.03 -10.69 16.95
N GLY A 277 6.70 -11.78 17.30
CA GLY A 277 8.11 -12.01 16.99
C GLY A 277 9.07 -11.40 18.01
N ALA A 278 10.23 -12.03 18.20
CA ALA A 278 11.18 -11.67 19.25
C ALA A 278 11.82 -10.28 19.06
N ILE A 279 12.59 -10.09 17.98
CA ILE A 279 13.31 -8.82 17.71
C ILE A 279 12.35 -7.67 17.49
N PRO A 280 11.36 -7.79 16.58
CA PRO A 280 10.53 -6.64 16.22
C PRO A 280 9.70 -6.13 17.39
N ALA A 281 9.34 -7.00 18.34
CA ALA A 281 8.55 -6.66 19.52
C ALA A 281 9.39 -6.10 20.69
N LEU A 282 10.72 -5.99 20.59
CA LEU A 282 11.52 -5.43 21.67
C LEU A 282 11.19 -3.94 21.87
N PRO A 283 10.73 -3.52 23.08
CA PRO A 283 10.32 -2.15 23.30
C PRO A 283 11.54 -1.23 23.43
N THR A 284 11.40 0.01 22.96
CA THR A 284 12.40 1.04 23.21
C THR A 284 12.36 1.48 24.69
N LYS A 285 13.46 2.03 25.20
CA LYS A 285 13.52 2.59 26.56
C LYS A 285 12.41 3.62 26.81
N GLU A 286 12.10 4.45 25.82
CA GLU A 286 11.03 5.45 25.91
C GLU A 286 9.65 4.79 26.05
N THR A 287 9.37 3.75 25.25
CA THR A 287 8.13 2.97 25.34
C THR A 287 7.93 2.38 26.74
N VAL A 288 8.98 1.79 27.32
CA VAL A 288 8.93 1.20 28.66
C VAL A 288 8.67 2.26 29.73
N LEU A 289 9.35 3.41 29.65
CA LEU A 289 9.13 4.52 30.58
C LEU A 289 7.70 5.07 30.48
N ASN A 290 7.17 5.22 29.26
CA ASN A 290 5.80 5.69 29.05
C ASN A 290 4.77 4.72 29.64
N ALA A 291 4.92 3.42 29.42
CA ALA A 291 4.02 2.40 29.99
C ALA A 291 4.07 2.35 31.52
N LEU A 292 5.22 2.65 32.13
CA LEU A 292 5.33 2.77 33.59
C LEU A 292 4.69 4.05 34.14
N LEU A 293 4.61 5.11 33.33
CA LEU A 293 4.01 6.41 33.69
C LEU A 293 2.49 6.45 33.44
N GLU A 294 1.98 5.69 32.46
CA GLU A 294 0.55 5.63 32.11
C GLU A 294 -0.38 5.36 33.30
N PRO A 295 -0.15 4.34 34.16
CA PRO A 295 -1.01 4.09 35.32
C PRO A 295 -0.99 5.22 36.34
N VAL A 296 0.10 5.98 36.42
CA VAL A 296 0.24 7.14 37.32
C VAL A 296 -0.51 8.35 36.75
N LEU A 297 -0.45 8.56 35.43
CA LEU A 297 -1.15 9.63 34.72
C LEU A 297 -2.68 9.39 34.65
N VAL A 298 -3.12 8.14 34.43
CA VAL A 298 -4.55 7.77 34.41
C VAL A 298 -5.19 7.89 35.80
N LYS A 299 -4.44 7.59 36.88
CA LYS A 299 -4.95 7.73 38.26
C LYS A 299 -4.95 9.19 38.75
N ALA A 300 -4.24 10.08 38.05
CA ALA A 300 -4.17 11.51 38.30
C ALA A 300 -4.87 12.31 37.19
N MET A 301 -5.98 11.82 36.64
CA MET A 301 -6.78 12.62 35.70
C MET A 301 -7.21 13.92 36.39
N THR A 302 -6.61 15.01 35.93
CA THR A 302 -6.96 16.37 36.33
C THR A 302 -8.41 16.57 35.93
N LYS A 303 -9.28 16.87 36.90
CA LYS A 303 -10.68 17.20 36.60
C LYS A 303 -10.70 18.43 35.70
N VAL A 304 -11.08 18.26 34.44
CA VAL A 304 -11.21 19.38 33.49
C VAL A 304 -12.24 20.36 34.05
N GLY A 305 -11.81 21.60 34.28
CA GLY A 305 -12.66 22.65 34.80
C GLY A 305 -13.73 23.05 33.78
N ARG A 306 -14.81 23.69 34.26
CA ARG A 306 -15.80 24.36 33.40
C ARG A 306 -15.53 25.86 33.43
N MET A 307 -15.74 26.53 32.31
CA MET A 307 -15.62 27.99 32.17
C MET A 307 -16.80 28.54 31.37
N LYS A 308 -17.12 29.82 31.57
CA LYS A 308 -18.08 30.54 30.75
C LYS A 308 -17.40 31.04 29.49
N LEU A 309 -17.94 30.71 28.32
CA LEU A 309 -17.44 31.22 27.05
C LEU A 309 -18.29 32.42 26.64
N GLY A 310 -17.74 33.62 26.83
CA GLY A 310 -18.46 34.87 26.62
C GLY A 310 -19.56 35.15 27.66
N SER A 311 -20.30 36.22 27.43
CA SER A 311 -21.28 36.77 28.37
C SER A 311 -22.71 36.22 28.24
N GLN A 312 -22.97 35.39 27.21
CA GLN A 312 -24.32 34.94 26.85
C GLN A 312 -24.81 33.69 27.61
N GLY A 313 -23.98 33.15 28.51
CA GLY A 313 -24.33 32.00 29.35
C GLY A 313 -23.90 30.63 28.82
N MET A 314 -23.13 30.58 27.72
CA MET A 314 -22.50 29.36 27.26
C MET A 314 -21.43 28.90 28.26
N GLU A 315 -21.46 27.63 28.65
CA GLU A 315 -20.43 27.00 29.48
C GLU A 315 -19.77 25.87 28.71
N VAL A 316 -18.45 25.75 28.85
CA VAL A 316 -17.62 24.77 28.15
C VAL A 316 -16.55 24.23 29.10
N SER A 317 -15.87 23.16 28.71
CA SER A 317 -14.64 22.76 29.37
C SER A 317 -13.55 23.83 29.18
N SER A 318 -12.68 24.00 30.18
CA SER A 318 -11.59 24.99 30.15
C SER A 318 -10.59 24.78 29.00
N GLN A 319 -10.58 23.57 28.44
CA GLN A 319 -9.94 23.24 27.18
C GLN A 319 -10.96 22.53 26.29
N GLY A 320 -10.93 22.77 24.98
CA GLY A 320 -11.72 22.02 24.01
C GLY A 320 -10.85 21.08 23.16
N LEU A 321 -11.49 20.41 22.21
CA LEU A 321 -10.83 19.54 21.24
C LEU A 321 -11.08 20.04 19.82
N GLY A 322 -10.01 20.35 19.09
CA GLY A 322 -10.08 20.63 17.66
C GLY A 322 -10.11 19.33 16.85
N CYS A 323 -11.21 19.05 16.16
CA CYS A 323 -11.41 17.78 15.44
C CYS A 323 -10.82 17.77 14.03
N MET A 324 -10.24 18.89 13.57
CA MET A 324 -9.73 19.08 12.21
C MET A 324 -8.76 17.95 11.76
N SER A 325 -7.76 17.64 12.60
CA SER A 325 -6.70 16.65 12.27
C SER A 325 -7.21 15.23 12.10
N MET A 326 -8.45 14.93 12.53
CA MET A 326 -9.05 13.60 12.37
C MET A 326 -9.40 13.31 10.91
N SER A 327 -9.60 14.35 10.09
CA SER A 327 -10.09 14.20 8.71
C SER A 327 -9.45 15.14 7.68
N ALA A 328 -8.63 16.12 8.08
CA ALA A 328 -8.10 17.12 7.15
C ALA A 328 -6.75 17.77 7.57
N PHE A 329 -6.10 18.42 6.60
CA PHE A 329 -4.97 19.35 6.67
C PHE A 329 -3.63 18.83 7.24
N TYR A 330 -3.59 17.81 8.08
CA TYR A 330 -2.36 17.26 8.68
C TYR A 330 -2.15 15.77 8.33
N GLY A 331 -2.26 15.46 7.04
CA GLY A 331 -2.12 14.10 6.50
C GLY A 331 -3.47 13.42 6.20
N PRO A 332 -3.45 12.13 5.82
CA PRO A 332 -4.65 11.40 5.45
C PRO A 332 -5.60 11.23 6.65
N PRO A 333 -6.93 11.15 6.41
CA PRO A 333 -7.90 10.83 7.45
C PRO A 333 -7.50 9.57 8.21
N LYS A 334 -7.66 9.61 9.54
CA LYS A 334 -7.39 8.44 10.38
C LYS A 334 -8.57 7.48 10.36
N PRO A 335 -8.37 6.19 10.70
CA PRO A 335 -9.46 5.22 10.77
C PRO A 335 -10.61 5.74 11.65
N GLU A 336 -11.83 5.68 11.11
CA GLU A 336 -13.03 6.20 11.79
C GLU A 336 -13.25 5.61 13.19
N PRO A 337 -13.11 4.29 13.44
CA PRO A 337 -13.28 3.71 14.76
C PRO A 337 -12.34 4.30 15.83
N ASP A 338 -11.09 4.55 15.47
CA ASP A 338 -10.07 5.09 16.38
C ASP A 338 -10.40 6.54 16.75
N MET A 339 -10.91 7.33 15.79
CA MET A 339 -11.30 8.72 16.04
C MET A 339 -12.57 8.81 16.89
N ILE A 340 -13.52 7.89 16.69
CA ILE A 340 -14.69 7.77 17.58
C ILE A 340 -14.24 7.43 19.00
N ALA A 341 -13.33 6.46 19.16
CA ALA A 341 -12.77 6.09 20.45
C ALA A 341 -12.06 7.27 21.14
N LEU A 342 -11.30 8.05 20.38
CA LEU A 342 -10.63 9.26 20.89
C LEU A 342 -11.65 10.32 21.34
N ILE A 343 -12.71 10.58 20.55
CA ILE A 343 -13.79 11.51 20.94
C ILE A 343 -14.47 11.04 22.22
N HIS A 344 -14.77 9.75 22.35
CA HIS A 344 -15.36 9.17 23.57
C HIS A 344 -14.42 9.30 24.76
N HIS A 345 -13.12 9.05 24.57
CA HIS A 345 -12.10 9.24 25.60
C HIS A 345 -12.00 10.71 26.04
N ALA A 346 -12.06 11.66 25.10
CA ALA A 346 -12.08 13.08 25.40
C ALA A 346 -13.27 13.46 26.30
N ILE A 347 -14.46 12.97 25.97
CA ILE A 347 -15.69 13.23 26.75
C ILE A 347 -15.60 12.58 28.13
N GLN A 348 -15.12 11.33 28.21
CA GLN A 348 -14.90 10.63 29.48
C GLN A 348 -13.87 11.36 30.36
N SER A 349 -12.90 12.04 29.74
CA SER A 349 -11.89 12.85 30.41
C SER A 349 -12.39 14.22 30.87
N GLY A 350 -13.63 14.59 30.55
CA GLY A 350 -14.27 15.85 30.96
C GLY A 350 -14.16 16.98 29.92
N LEU A 351 -13.66 16.71 28.71
CA LEU A 351 -13.76 17.67 27.61
C LEU A 351 -15.19 17.66 27.06
N THR A 352 -15.78 18.84 27.02
CA THR A 352 -17.18 19.04 26.62
C THR A 352 -17.28 19.90 25.37
N PHE A 353 -16.27 20.73 25.07
CA PHE A 353 -16.25 21.58 23.90
C PHE A 353 -15.53 20.93 22.71
N LEU A 354 -16.29 20.63 21.65
CA LEU A 354 -15.77 20.01 20.42
C LEU A 354 -15.90 21.00 19.25
N ASP A 355 -14.80 21.22 18.53
CA ASP A 355 -14.73 22.16 17.41
C ASP A 355 -14.49 21.44 16.07
N THR A 356 -15.41 21.64 15.11
CA THR A 356 -15.34 21.12 13.73
C THR A 356 -15.67 22.23 12.71
N SER A 357 -15.77 21.90 11.42
CA SER A 357 -16.20 22.81 10.34
C SER A 357 -16.70 22.01 9.15
N ASP A 358 -17.63 22.59 8.37
CA ASP A 358 -18.08 22.05 7.09
C ASP A 358 -16.95 21.77 6.08
N ILE A 359 -15.85 22.53 6.12
CA ILE A 359 -14.71 22.40 5.22
C ILE A 359 -13.69 21.33 5.63
N TYR A 360 -13.82 20.74 6.83
CA TYR A 360 -12.91 19.69 7.30
C TYR A 360 -13.27 18.36 6.61
N GLY A 361 -12.43 17.91 5.67
CA GLY A 361 -12.65 16.70 4.89
C GLY A 361 -12.66 16.94 3.38
N PRO A 362 -13.51 17.85 2.84
CA PRO A 362 -14.69 18.53 3.39
C PRO A 362 -15.85 17.61 3.77
N HIS A 363 -16.74 18.09 4.65
CA HIS A 363 -17.98 17.44 5.12
C HIS A 363 -17.84 16.11 5.87
N THR A 364 -16.69 15.43 5.78
CA THR A 364 -16.47 14.12 6.42
C THR A 364 -16.24 14.23 7.92
N ASN A 365 -15.67 15.33 8.41
CA ASN A 365 -15.43 15.51 9.85
C ASN A 365 -16.74 15.70 10.62
N GLU A 366 -17.70 16.46 10.08
CA GLU A 366 -19.04 16.58 10.66
C GLU A 366 -19.77 15.22 10.66
N LEU A 367 -19.63 14.41 9.61
CA LEU A 367 -20.20 13.05 9.58
C LEU A 367 -19.58 12.14 10.66
N LEU A 368 -18.26 12.23 10.88
CA LEU A 368 -17.55 11.52 11.95
C LEU A 368 -18.11 11.91 13.33
N LEU A 369 -18.25 13.21 13.60
CA LEU A 369 -18.79 13.69 14.88
C LEU A 369 -20.26 13.30 15.05
N GLY A 370 -21.06 13.35 13.99
CA GLY A 370 -22.45 12.89 14.03
C GLY A 370 -22.57 11.41 14.39
N LYS A 371 -21.65 10.57 13.93
CA LYS A 371 -21.56 9.15 14.35
C LYS A 371 -21.10 9.00 15.80
N ALA A 372 -20.10 9.77 16.22
CA ALA A 372 -19.54 9.69 17.58
C ALA A 372 -20.52 10.16 18.66
N LEU A 373 -21.40 11.12 18.34
CA LEU A 373 -22.26 11.81 19.30
C LEU A 373 -23.68 11.22 19.41
N LYS A 374 -23.96 10.06 18.81
CA LYS A 374 -25.31 9.46 18.86
C LYS A 374 -25.78 9.17 20.29
N GLY A 375 -27.08 9.33 20.51
CA GLY A 375 -27.74 9.04 21.79
C GLY A 375 -27.35 10.04 22.88
N GLU A 376 -27.18 9.54 24.12
CA GLU A 376 -26.94 10.35 25.32
C GLU A 376 -25.58 11.10 25.31
N VAL A 377 -24.70 10.81 24.35
CA VAL A 377 -23.39 11.47 24.23
C VAL A 377 -23.54 12.92 23.78
N ARG A 378 -24.51 13.22 22.90
CA ARG A 378 -24.77 14.57 22.40
C ARG A 378 -25.08 15.58 23.51
N GLU A 379 -25.77 15.16 24.56
CA GLU A 379 -26.16 16.03 25.69
C GLU A 379 -24.99 16.38 26.61
N LYS A 380 -23.85 15.69 26.47
CA LYS A 380 -22.64 15.89 27.29
C LYS A 380 -21.64 16.85 26.67
N VAL A 381 -21.93 17.38 25.48
CA VAL A 381 -20.98 18.20 24.73
C VAL A 381 -21.63 19.50 24.25
N GLU A 382 -20.84 20.56 24.22
CA GLU A 382 -21.09 21.77 23.47
C GLU A 382 -20.38 21.68 22.12
N LEU A 383 -21.15 21.57 21.05
CA LEU A 383 -20.63 21.37 19.70
C LEU A 383 -20.52 22.69 18.94
N ALA A 384 -19.32 23.00 18.49
CA ALA A 384 -19.00 24.09 17.59
C ALA A 384 -18.78 23.61 16.15
N THR A 385 -19.44 24.24 15.17
CA THR A 385 -19.10 24.08 13.75
C THR A 385 -19.12 25.43 13.03
N LYS A 386 -18.67 25.47 11.79
CA LYS A 386 -18.42 26.70 11.02
C LYS A 386 -18.89 26.58 9.59
N PHE A 387 -19.18 27.74 9.00
CA PHE A 387 -19.46 27.93 7.59
C PHE A 387 -18.67 29.11 7.02
N GLY A 388 -18.78 29.31 5.70
CA GLY A 388 -18.31 30.52 5.04
C GLY A 388 -17.16 30.29 4.08
N VAL A 389 -16.70 29.05 3.95
CA VAL A 389 -15.76 28.61 2.91
C VAL A 389 -16.48 27.63 1.99
N ARG A 390 -16.69 28.02 0.74
CA ARG A 390 -17.33 27.19 -0.28
C ARG A 390 -16.28 26.65 -1.24
N ALA A 391 -16.18 25.33 -1.36
CA ALA A 391 -15.33 24.70 -2.36
C ALA A 391 -16.09 24.53 -3.69
N ARG A 392 -15.59 25.13 -4.79
CA ARG A 392 -16.17 24.99 -6.13
C ARG A 392 -15.05 24.86 -7.17
N GLU A 393 -15.10 23.80 -7.99
CA GLU A 393 -14.12 23.56 -9.07
C GLU A 393 -12.65 23.64 -8.61
N GLY A 394 -12.35 23.16 -7.40
CA GLY A 394 -11.01 23.20 -6.82
C GLY A 394 -10.56 24.56 -6.29
N LYS A 395 -11.44 25.58 -6.26
CA LYS A 395 -11.19 26.89 -5.65
C LYS A 395 -12.05 27.08 -4.41
N PHE A 396 -11.52 27.80 -3.43
CA PHE A 396 -12.33 28.30 -2.32
C PHE A 396 -12.85 29.69 -2.57
N GLU A 397 -14.12 29.87 -2.25
CA GLU A 397 -14.78 31.15 -2.21
C GLU A 397 -15.23 31.42 -0.78
N ILE A 398 -15.01 32.63 -0.28
CA ILE A 398 -15.52 33.05 1.03
C ILE A 398 -16.93 33.62 0.82
N CYS A 399 -17.93 33.02 1.45
CA CYS A 399 -19.34 33.40 1.26
C CYS A 399 -20.03 33.70 2.59
N GLY A 400 -20.54 34.92 2.73
CA GLY A 400 -21.34 35.36 3.88
C GLY A 400 -22.78 35.72 3.52
N ASP A 401 -23.23 35.46 2.30
CA ASP A 401 -24.59 35.82 1.88
C ASP A 401 -25.65 35.03 2.67
N PRO A 402 -26.80 35.63 3.03
CA PRO A 402 -27.82 34.98 3.86
C PRO A 402 -28.33 33.64 3.33
N ALA A 403 -28.44 33.50 2.00
CA ALA A 403 -28.90 32.26 1.39
C ALA A 403 -27.89 31.13 1.64
N TYR A 404 -26.60 31.40 1.49
CA TYR A 404 -25.55 30.44 1.77
C TYR A 404 -25.40 30.13 3.26
N VAL A 405 -25.51 31.13 4.16
CA VAL A 405 -25.50 30.89 5.62
C VAL A 405 -26.57 29.86 5.98
N ARG A 406 -27.77 30.03 5.43
CA ARG A 406 -28.90 29.12 5.63
C ARG A 406 -28.60 27.72 5.09
N GLU A 407 -28.19 27.64 3.83
CA GLU A 407 -27.84 26.38 3.15
C GLU A 407 -26.77 25.60 3.93
N ALA A 408 -25.71 26.27 4.35
CA ALA A 408 -24.61 25.67 5.09
C ALA A 408 -25.07 25.16 6.46
N CYS A 409 -25.92 25.92 7.17
CA CYS A 409 -26.42 25.53 8.49
C CYS A 409 -27.28 24.26 8.41
N GLU A 410 -28.24 24.22 7.48
CA GLU A 410 -29.06 23.03 7.23
C GLU A 410 -28.20 21.82 6.82
N GLY A 411 -27.16 22.07 6.00
CA GLY A 411 -26.20 21.05 5.61
C GLY A 411 -25.44 20.47 6.80
N SER A 412 -24.95 21.32 7.70
CA SER A 412 -24.25 20.90 8.91
C SER A 412 -25.15 20.13 9.87
N LEU A 413 -26.38 20.61 10.13
CA LEU A 413 -27.37 19.90 10.96
C LEU A 413 -27.62 18.49 10.43
N LYS A 414 -27.80 18.35 9.12
CA LYS A 414 -28.02 17.04 8.48
C LYS A 414 -26.81 16.10 8.59
N ARG A 415 -25.59 16.60 8.41
CA ARG A 415 -24.37 15.78 8.50
C ARG A 415 -24.06 15.34 9.92
N LEU A 416 -24.29 16.24 10.88
CA LEU A 416 -24.14 15.97 12.30
C LEU A 416 -25.27 15.11 12.87
N ASP A 417 -26.40 14.99 12.16
CA ASP A 417 -27.59 14.26 12.60
C ASP A 417 -28.14 14.82 13.94
N ILE A 418 -28.24 16.15 14.02
CA ILE A 418 -28.71 16.89 15.21
C ILE A 418 -29.73 17.97 14.84
N ASP A 419 -30.58 18.35 15.80
CA ASP A 419 -31.59 19.39 15.62
C ASP A 419 -31.07 20.82 15.85
N SER A 420 -29.97 20.98 16.61
CA SER A 420 -29.44 22.29 17.00
C SER A 420 -27.93 22.26 17.24
N ILE A 421 -27.23 23.25 16.70
CA ILE A 421 -25.78 23.50 16.90
C ILE A 421 -25.60 24.43 18.10
N ASP A 422 -24.68 24.12 19.02
CA ASP A 422 -24.48 24.98 20.19
C ASP A 422 -23.81 26.30 19.81
N LEU A 423 -22.70 26.25 19.06
CA LEU A 423 -21.98 27.45 18.62
C LEU A 423 -21.66 27.38 17.12
N TYR A 424 -22.14 28.38 16.37
CA TYR A 424 -21.97 28.41 14.92
C TYR A 424 -21.15 29.62 14.48
N TYR A 425 -20.03 29.35 13.81
CA TYR A 425 -19.07 30.37 13.40
C TYR A 425 -19.19 30.74 11.93
N GLN A 426 -19.06 32.04 11.63
CA GLN A 426 -18.51 32.43 10.33
C GLN A 426 -16.99 32.19 10.35
N HIS A 427 -16.53 31.20 9.57
CA HIS A 427 -15.15 30.70 9.54
C HIS A 427 -14.17 31.71 8.92
N ARG A 428 -14.61 32.43 7.88
CA ARG A 428 -13.84 33.52 7.26
C ARG A 428 -14.79 34.66 6.90
N ILE A 429 -14.34 35.89 7.10
CA ILE A 429 -15.15 37.09 6.87
C ILE A 429 -15.25 37.37 5.36
N ASP A 430 -16.47 37.38 4.84
CA ASP A 430 -16.74 37.80 3.47
C ASP A 430 -16.65 39.33 3.38
N THR A 431 -15.63 39.82 2.68
CA THR A 431 -15.36 41.26 2.53
C THR A 431 -16.21 41.94 1.47
N ARG A 432 -17.01 41.18 0.71
CA ARG A 432 -17.88 41.71 -0.36
C ARG A 432 -19.20 42.27 0.18
N LEU A 433 -19.59 41.87 1.40
CA LEU A 433 -20.82 42.32 2.04
C LEU A 433 -20.58 42.85 3.46
N PRO A 434 -21.42 43.79 3.95
CA PRO A 434 -21.36 44.22 5.34
C PRO A 434 -21.64 43.06 6.30
N ILE A 435 -20.83 42.91 7.35
CA ILE A 435 -20.97 41.83 8.34
C ILE A 435 -22.36 41.78 8.98
N GLU A 436 -23.04 42.91 9.10
CA GLU A 436 -24.39 43.02 9.64
C GLU A 436 -25.41 42.20 8.85
N VAL A 437 -25.19 42.01 7.54
CA VAL A 437 -26.05 41.19 6.70
C VAL A 437 -25.91 39.72 7.08
N THR A 438 -24.69 39.22 7.25
CA THR A 438 -24.43 37.84 7.69
C THR A 438 -24.96 37.58 9.10
N ILE A 439 -24.67 38.49 10.03
CA ILE A 439 -25.11 38.37 11.44
C ILE A 439 -26.64 38.47 11.53
N GLY A 440 -27.27 39.28 10.67
CA GLY A 440 -28.73 39.36 10.58
C GLY A 440 -29.37 38.02 10.23
N GLU A 441 -28.72 37.20 9.39
CA GLU A 441 -29.21 35.85 9.07
C GLU A 441 -28.92 34.84 10.19
N LEU A 442 -27.73 34.90 10.79
CA LEU A 442 -27.38 34.07 11.95
C LEU A 442 -28.32 34.35 13.14
N LYS A 443 -28.71 35.61 13.35
CA LYS A 443 -29.71 35.97 14.36
C LYS A 443 -31.05 35.26 14.12
N LYS A 444 -31.51 35.14 12.87
CA LYS A 444 -32.74 34.37 12.57
C LYS A 444 -32.56 32.89 12.87
N LEU A 445 -31.39 32.32 12.57
CA LEU A 445 -31.08 30.92 12.94
C LEU A 445 -31.14 30.69 14.45
N VAL A 446 -30.71 31.68 15.25
CA VAL A 446 -30.87 31.66 16.71
C VAL A 446 -32.34 31.70 17.11
N GLU A 447 -33.12 32.61 16.54
CA GLU A 447 -34.56 32.75 16.81
C GLU A 447 -35.36 31.49 16.41
N GLU A 448 -34.92 30.77 15.37
CA GLU A 448 -35.47 29.49 14.93
C GLU A 448 -35.01 28.29 15.79
N GLY A 449 -34.04 28.47 16.68
CA GLY A 449 -33.49 27.40 17.54
C GLY A 449 -32.53 26.44 16.84
N LYS A 450 -32.17 26.70 15.58
CA LYS A 450 -31.22 25.88 14.80
C LYS A 450 -29.78 26.03 15.28
N ILE A 451 -29.44 27.19 15.82
CA ILE A 451 -28.17 27.45 16.49
C ILE A 451 -28.46 28.14 17.83
N LYS A 452 -27.62 27.95 18.85
CA LYS A 452 -27.79 28.63 20.16
C LYS A 452 -26.96 29.89 20.29
N TYR A 453 -25.71 29.85 19.81
CA TYR A 453 -24.74 30.92 19.96
C TYR A 453 -24.04 31.23 18.63
N ILE A 454 -23.62 32.48 18.45
CA ILE A 454 -22.91 32.94 17.26
C ILE A 454 -21.43 33.17 17.59
N GLY A 455 -20.55 32.68 16.73
CA GLY A 455 -19.12 32.95 16.77
C GLY A 455 -18.60 33.60 15.49
N LEU A 456 -17.43 34.23 15.59
CA LEU A 456 -16.65 34.69 14.44
C LEU A 456 -15.28 34.06 14.47
N SER A 457 -14.69 33.79 13.31
CA SER A 457 -13.30 33.40 13.21
C SER A 457 -12.55 34.41 12.34
N GLU A 458 -11.35 34.78 12.80
CA GLU A 458 -10.39 35.53 11.99
C GLU A 458 -10.95 36.89 11.53
N ALA A 459 -11.61 37.58 12.46
CA ALA A 459 -12.26 38.87 12.27
C ALA A 459 -11.42 40.01 12.89
N SER A 460 -11.39 41.16 12.21
CA SER A 460 -10.78 42.38 12.76
C SER A 460 -11.62 42.97 13.91
N ALA A 461 -10.99 43.76 14.78
CA ALA A 461 -11.67 44.44 15.89
C ALA A 461 -12.88 45.27 15.43
N ALA A 462 -12.74 45.99 14.30
CA ALA A 462 -13.83 46.78 13.71
C ALA A 462 -15.01 45.90 13.26
N THR A 463 -14.74 44.74 12.64
CA THR A 463 -15.77 43.78 12.24
C THR A 463 -16.46 43.16 13.45
N ILE A 464 -15.71 42.80 14.49
CA ILE A 464 -16.24 42.24 15.74
C ILE A 464 -17.25 43.21 16.38
N ARG A 465 -16.89 44.50 16.52
CA ARG A 465 -17.77 45.51 17.11
C ARG A 465 -19.07 45.68 16.33
N ARG A 466 -18.97 45.75 15.00
CA ARG A 466 -20.14 45.86 14.10
C ARG A 466 -21.05 44.65 14.16
N ALA A 467 -20.47 43.45 14.18
CA ALA A 467 -21.21 42.20 14.32
C ALA A 467 -21.94 42.13 15.68
N HIS A 468 -21.23 42.42 16.77
CA HIS A 468 -21.75 42.38 18.14
C HIS A 468 -22.89 43.38 18.36
N ALA A 469 -22.89 44.52 17.65
CA ALA A 469 -23.99 45.48 17.69
C ALA A 469 -25.30 44.95 17.09
N VAL A 470 -25.26 43.97 16.18
CA VAL A 470 -26.45 43.36 15.56
C VAL A 470 -27.01 42.21 16.41
N HIS A 471 -26.12 41.33 16.87
CA HIS A 471 -26.43 40.24 17.79
C HIS A 471 -25.18 39.93 18.62
N PRO A 472 -25.32 39.60 19.93
CA PRO A 472 -24.16 39.28 20.76
C PRO A 472 -23.31 38.13 20.19
N ILE A 473 -22.04 38.42 19.94
CA ILE A 473 -21.05 37.40 19.57
C ILE A 473 -20.55 36.71 20.82
N THR A 474 -20.70 35.39 20.90
CA THR A 474 -20.31 34.59 22.07
C THR A 474 -18.82 34.33 22.11
N ALA A 475 -18.21 34.01 20.97
CA ALA A 475 -16.80 33.68 20.88
C ALA A 475 -16.14 34.18 19.59
N VAL A 476 -14.85 34.55 19.70
CA VAL A 476 -13.98 34.79 18.56
C VAL A 476 -12.89 33.73 18.53
N GLN A 477 -12.78 33.01 17.41
CA GLN A 477 -11.74 32.01 17.19
C GLN A 477 -10.58 32.58 16.36
N LEU A 478 -9.35 32.47 16.86
CA LEU A 478 -8.15 33.07 16.25
C LEU A 478 -6.87 32.28 16.56
N GLU A 479 -5.80 32.55 15.83
CA GLU A 479 -4.46 32.00 16.11
C GLU A 479 -3.84 32.74 17.31
N TRP A 480 -3.62 32.04 18.43
CA TRP A 480 -2.90 32.58 19.57
C TRP A 480 -2.09 31.50 20.27
N SER A 481 -0.79 31.75 20.38
CA SER A 481 0.17 30.85 21.02
C SER A 481 1.43 31.64 21.40
N LEU A 482 2.38 30.98 22.06
CA LEU A 482 3.73 31.54 22.24
C LEU A 482 4.42 31.89 20.90
N TRP A 483 3.95 31.34 19.77
CA TRP A 483 4.50 31.63 18.45
C TRP A 483 3.81 32.82 17.75
N SER A 484 2.51 33.05 18.02
CA SER A 484 1.71 34.09 17.38
C SER A 484 0.95 34.91 18.43
N ARG A 485 1.36 36.16 18.62
CA ARG A 485 0.85 37.10 19.64
C ARG A 485 0.31 38.41 19.06
N ASP A 486 0.15 38.50 17.75
CA ASP A 486 -0.33 39.69 17.02
C ASP A 486 -1.75 40.10 17.42
N VAL A 487 -2.56 39.17 17.91
CA VAL A 487 -3.93 39.42 18.36
C VAL A 487 -4.01 40.21 19.68
N GLU A 488 -2.94 40.27 20.46
CA GLU A 488 -2.90 40.91 21.78
C GLU A 488 -3.03 42.43 21.71
N GLU A 489 -2.67 43.05 20.58
CA GLU A 489 -2.70 44.51 20.41
C GLU A 489 -4.13 45.07 20.32
N GLU A 490 -4.99 44.45 19.49
CA GLU A 490 -6.32 44.99 19.22
C GLU A 490 -7.48 44.00 19.44
N ILE A 491 -7.28 42.72 19.12
CA ILE A 491 -8.39 41.74 19.10
C ILE A 491 -8.72 41.28 20.51
N ILE A 492 -7.73 40.86 21.29
CA ILE A 492 -7.93 40.41 22.68
C ILE A 492 -8.56 41.51 23.56
N PRO A 493 -8.07 42.78 23.54
CA PRO A 493 -8.74 43.86 24.27
C PRO A 493 -10.19 44.09 23.82
N THR A 494 -10.47 44.02 22.50
CA THR A 494 -11.82 44.18 21.97
C THR A 494 -12.76 43.07 22.43
N CYS A 495 -12.31 41.81 22.43
CA CYS A 495 -13.10 40.69 22.94
C CYS A 495 -13.44 40.88 24.42
N ARG A 496 -12.46 41.27 25.24
CA ARG A 496 -12.65 41.51 26.68
C ARG A 496 -13.59 42.65 26.97
N GLU A 497 -13.45 43.77 26.26
CA GLU A 497 -14.35 44.93 26.39
C GLU A 497 -15.82 44.56 26.14
N LEU A 498 -16.06 43.71 25.14
CA LEU A 498 -17.41 43.28 24.74
C LEU A 498 -17.89 42.02 25.48
N GLY A 499 -17.09 41.45 26.38
CA GLY A 499 -17.41 40.21 27.09
C GLY A 499 -17.58 39.00 26.16
N ILE A 500 -16.72 38.89 25.15
CA ILE A 500 -16.67 37.82 24.15
C ILE A 500 -15.59 36.81 24.56
N GLY A 501 -15.89 35.51 24.51
CA GLY A 501 -14.91 34.46 24.77
C GLY A 501 -13.86 34.34 23.66
N ILE A 502 -12.66 33.89 24.00
CA ILE A 502 -11.54 33.73 23.07
C ILE A 502 -11.27 32.24 22.87
N VAL A 503 -11.33 31.77 21.63
CA VAL A 503 -11.04 30.38 21.28
C VAL A 503 -9.75 30.34 20.48
N ALA A 504 -8.69 29.80 21.07
CA ALA A 504 -7.36 29.81 20.46
C ALA A 504 -7.10 28.50 19.70
N TYR A 505 -6.89 28.60 18.38
CA TYR A 505 -6.46 27.47 17.55
C TYR A 505 -4.94 27.47 17.35
N SER A 506 -4.39 26.32 16.93
CA SER A 506 -2.94 26.09 16.79
C SER A 506 -2.13 26.50 18.04
N PRO A 507 -2.58 26.20 19.27
CA PRO A 507 -1.93 26.70 20.49
C PRO A 507 -0.50 26.19 20.69
N LEU A 508 -0.12 25.11 19.99
CA LEU A 508 1.21 24.50 20.00
C LEU A 508 2.13 25.00 18.87
N GLY A 509 1.80 26.13 18.23
CA GLY A 509 2.63 26.71 17.16
C GLY A 509 2.74 25.78 15.95
N ARG A 510 1.60 25.16 15.55
CA ARG A 510 1.51 24.22 14.41
C ARG A 510 2.49 23.05 14.48
N GLY A 511 2.82 22.61 15.70
CA GLY A 511 3.70 21.48 15.96
C GLY A 511 5.09 21.88 16.46
N PHE A 512 5.44 23.16 16.47
CA PHE A 512 6.74 23.64 16.97
C PHE A 512 7.02 23.16 18.40
N PHE A 513 6.05 23.32 19.31
CA PHE A 513 6.20 22.94 20.71
C PHE A 513 5.93 21.45 21.01
N SER A 514 5.59 20.64 19.99
CA SER A 514 5.31 19.20 20.15
C SER A 514 6.26 18.28 19.36
N LEU A 515 6.81 18.74 18.24
CA LEU A 515 7.69 17.96 17.35
C LEU A 515 9.17 18.38 17.46
N GLY A 516 9.46 19.57 18.02
CA GLY A 516 10.82 20.03 18.31
C GLY A 516 11.75 20.06 17.10
N THR A 517 12.89 19.35 17.21
CA THR A 517 14.02 19.36 16.26
C THR A 517 13.64 18.94 14.84
N LYS A 518 12.66 18.06 14.66
CA LYS A 518 12.21 17.60 13.34
C LYS A 518 11.62 18.72 12.48
N LEU A 519 11.02 19.74 13.08
CA LEU A 519 10.49 20.89 12.36
C LEU A 519 11.58 21.94 12.10
N LEU A 520 12.54 22.07 13.02
CA LEU A 520 13.66 23.01 12.89
C LEU A 520 14.53 22.70 11.66
N GLU A 521 14.71 21.42 11.31
CA GLU A 521 15.45 20.95 10.13
C GLU A 521 14.90 21.47 8.78
N SER A 522 13.66 21.98 8.76
CA SER A 522 13.03 22.56 7.56
C SER A 522 13.25 24.07 7.37
N LEU A 523 13.89 24.73 8.34
CA LEU A 523 14.13 26.19 8.33
C LEU A 523 15.45 26.59 7.65
N SER A 524 15.54 27.87 7.25
CA SER A 524 16.80 28.48 6.81
C SER A 524 17.89 28.33 7.90
N GLN A 525 19.17 28.20 7.53
CA GLN A 525 20.25 27.93 8.51
C GLN A 525 20.38 28.99 9.62
N ASP A 526 20.00 30.23 9.36
CA ASP A 526 20.07 31.32 10.34
C ASP A 526 18.84 31.35 11.27
N ASP A 527 17.66 31.01 10.77
CA ASP A 527 16.44 30.89 11.57
C ASP A 527 16.40 29.57 12.36
N HIS A 528 16.98 28.50 11.82
CA HIS A 528 17.18 27.23 12.51
C HIS A 528 17.94 27.44 13.84
N ARG A 529 19.10 28.11 13.81
CA ARG A 529 19.94 28.29 15.01
C ARG A 529 19.25 29.12 16.09
N LYS A 530 18.52 30.17 15.71
CA LYS A 530 17.80 31.03 16.68
C LYS A 530 16.58 30.31 17.28
N ASN A 531 15.76 29.68 16.44
CA ASN A 531 14.54 29.01 16.91
C ASN A 531 14.87 27.70 17.66
N GLN A 532 15.98 27.03 17.35
CA GLN A 532 16.51 25.94 18.16
C GLN A 532 16.89 26.39 19.57
N THR A 533 17.62 27.51 19.68
CA THR A 533 17.99 28.09 20.99
C THR A 533 16.76 28.41 21.85
N ILE A 534 15.66 28.84 21.21
CA ILE A 534 14.41 29.17 21.91
C ILE A 534 13.67 27.89 22.32
N PHE A 535 13.60 26.90 21.43
CA PHE A 535 13.03 25.60 21.76
C PHE A 535 13.77 24.95 22.93
N ASP A 536 15.10 24.98 22.93
CA ASP A 536 15.94 24.43 23.99
C ASP A 536 15.67 25.11 25.34
N LYS A 537 15.52 26.45 25.35
CA LYS A 537 15.18 27.20 26.57
C LYS A 537 13.77 26.91 27.08
N VAL A 538 12.79 26.80 26.18
CA VAL A 538 11.43 26.39 26.54
C VAL A 538 11.44 24.96 27.09
N ASN A 539 12.25 24.07 26.52
CA ASN A 539 12.41 22.70 26.97
C ASN A 539 13.10 22.62 28.34
N GLU A 540 14.12 23.44 28.60
CA GLU A 540 14.77 23.56 29.90
C GLU A 540 13.76 24.00 30.97
N LEU A 541 12.97 25.03 30.68
CA LEU A 541 11.95 25.52 31.60
C LEU A 541 10.83 24.50 31.83
N ALA A 542 10.39 23.80 30.78
CA ALA A 542 9.42 22.71 30.89
C ALA A 542 9.96 21.57 31.77
N THR A 543 11.22 21.19 31.57
CA THR A 543 11.92 20.17 32.39
C THR A 543 12.01 20.58 33.85
N LYS A 544 12.40 21.83 34.14
CA LYS A 544 12.44 22.39 35.49
C LYS A 544 11.06 22.36 36.16
N LYS A 545 9.99 22.53 35.38
CA LYS A 545 8.60 22.50 35.85
C LYS A 545 8.01 21.08 35.95
N GLY A 546 8.70 20.06 35.44
CA GLY A 546 8.22 18.69 35.39
C GLY A 546 7.08 18.46 34.40
N CYS A 547 7.05 19.21 33.29
CA CYS A 547 6.05 19.08 32.23
C CYS A 547 6.71 19.04 30.84
N THR A 548 5.94 18.71 29.80
CA THR A 548 6.45 18.77 28.42
C THR A 548 6.41 20.19 27.85
N PRO A 549 7.21 20.52 26.81
CA PRO A 549 7.12 21.82 26.14
C PRO A 549 5.72 22.14 25.62
N SER A 550 4.99 21.12 25.14
CA SER A 550 3.58 21.26 24.72
C SER A 550 2.66 21.62 25.89
N GLN A 551 2.85 20.99 27.04
CA GLN A 551 2.10 21.31 28.25
C GLN A 551 2.42 22.71 28.75
N LEU A 552 3.69 23.12 28.72
CA LEU A 552 4.10 24.48 29.10
C LEU A 552 3.46 25.55 28.20
N ALA A 553 3.46 25.33 26.88
CA ALA A 553 2.84 26.25 25.92
C ALA A 553 1.31 26.37 26.11
N LEU A 554 0.61 25.25 26.30
CA LEU A 554 -0.82 25.25 26.61
C LEU A 554 -1.10 25.88 27.98
N ALA A 555 -0.29 25.59 28.99
CA ALA A 555 -0.44 26.15 30.32
C ALA A 555 -0.30 27.67 30.29
N TRP A 556 0.68 28.22 29.55
CA TRP A 556 0.81 29.66 29.36
C TRP A 556 -0.48 30.27 28.81
N LEU A 557 -1.05 29.65 27.77
CA LEU A 557 -2.27 30.14 27.13
C LEU A 557 -3.48 30.10 28.07
N HIS A 558 -3.62 29.05 28.89
CA HIS A 558 -4.63 28.97 29.95
C HIS A 558 -4.48 30.07 31.01
N HIS A 559 -3.26 30.57 31.26
CA HIS A 559 -3.03 31.67 32.21
C HIS A 559 -3.31 33.06 31.62
N GLN A 560 -3.53 33.18 30.30
CA GLN A 560 -3.84 34.46 29.69
C GLN A 560 -5.20 35.03 30.13
N GLY A 561 -6.12 34.18 30.59
CA GLY A 561 -7.37 34.62 31.22
C GLY A 561 -8.43 33.52 31.32
N ASN A 562 -9.41 33.73 32.19
CA ASN A 562 -10.55 32.82 32.38
C ASN A 562 -11.57 32.88 31.23
N ASP A 563 -11.33 33.73 30.23
CA ASP A 563 -12.08 33.94 29.00
C ASP A 563 -11.46 33.20 27.80
N VAL A 564 -10.33 32.51 28.00
CA VAL A 564 -9.57 31.81 26.95
C VAL A 564 -9.82 30.30 26.99
N CYS A 565 -10.28 29.72 25.88
CA CYS A 565 -10.47 28.28 25.71
C CYS A 565 -9.65 27.78 24.51
N PRO A 566 -8.47 27.16 24.72
CA PRO A 566 -7.70 26.58 23.64
C PRO A 566 -8.33 25.27 23.14
N ILE A 567 -8.19 25.01 21.84
CA ILE A 567 -8.73 23.81 21.17
C ILE A 567 -7.62 23.01 20.46
N PRO A 568 -6.62 22.47 21.18
CA PRO A 568 -5.57 21.67 20.56
C PRO A 568 -6.18 20.43 19.88
N GLY A 569 -5.78 20.20 18.62
CA GLY A 569 -6.16 19.01 17.86
C GLY A 569 -5.16 17.87 18.04
N THR A 570 -5.64 16.63 17.98
CA THR A 570 -4.80 15.43 18.02
C THR A 570 -5.52 14.25 17.39
N THR A 571 -4.75 13.23 16.98
CA THR A 571 -5.24 11.92 16.53
C THR A 571 -4.80 10.78 17.44
N LYS A 572 -4.23 11.09 18.61
CA LYS A 572 -3.67 10.14 19.57
C LYS A 572 -4.20 10.42 20.98
N ILE A 573 -4.58 9.37 21.70
CA ILE A 573 -5.10 9.46 23.08
C ILE A 573 -4.00 9.95 24.03
N GLU A 574 -2.75 9.56 23.80
CA GLU A 574 -1.61 9.95 24.63
C GLU A 574 -1.41 11.47 24.58
N ASN A 575 -1.42 12.03 23.36
CA ASN A 575 -1.34 13.48 23.14
C ASN A 575 -2.55 14.22 23.75
N LEU A 576 -3.75 13.64 23.67
CA LEU A 576 -4.95 14.19 24.29
C LEU A 576 -4.79 14.29 25.81
N ASN A 577 -4.32 13.21 26.45
CA ASN A 577 -4.06 13.16 27.88
C ASN A 577 -2.95 14.15 28.28
N GLN A 578 -1.89 14.26 27.49
CA GLN A 578 -0.84 15.27 27.70
C GLN A 578 -1.41 16.70 27.64
N ASN A 579 -2.22 17.00 26.63
CA ASN A 579 -2.88 18.30 26.48
C ASN A 579 -3.78 18.60 27.69
N ILE A 580 -4.54 17.63 28.19
CA ILE A 580 -5.36 17.81 29.40
C ILE A 580 -4.47 18.05 30.63
N GLY A 581 -3.34 17.37 30.73
CA GLY A 581 -2.36 17.56 31.80
C GLY A 581 -1.83 18.99 31.92
N ALA A 582 -1.86 19.78 30.84
CA ALA A 582 -1.48 21.20 30.88
C ALA A 582 -2.30 22.02 31.88
N LEU A 583 -3.55 21.65 32.17
CA LEU A 583 -4.42 22.33 33.14
C LEU A 583 -3.90 22.25 34.59
N SER A 584 -3.07 21.26 34.89
CA SER A 584 -2.43 21.08 36.21
C SER A 584 -1.14 21.87 36.38
N VAL A 585 -0.56 22.37 35.29
CA VAL A 585 0.65 23.20 35.35
C VAL A 585 0.26 24.59 35.84
N LYS A 586 0.87 25.05 36.93
CA LYS A 586 0.67 26.40 37.48
C LYS A 586 1.91 27.24 37.23
N LEU A 587 1.75 28.37 36.54
CA LEU A 587 2.83 29.31 36.26
C LEU A 587 2.75 30.49 37.22
N THR A 588 3.87 30.82 37.87
CA THR A 588 3.95 32.04 38.68
C THR A 588 4.03 33.27 37.76
N PRO A 589 3.74 34.48 38.26
CA PRO A 589 3.90 35.70 37.47
C PRO A 589 5.31 35.86 36.88
N GLU A 590 6.33 35.45 37.62
CA GLU A 590 7.73 35.51 37.16
C GLU A 590 8.00 34.52 36.03
N GLU A 591 7.49 33.28 36.16
CA GLU A 591 7.62 32.25 35.11
C GLU A 591 6.85 32.64 33.84
N LEU A 592 5.69 33.28 33.97
CA LEU A 592 4.93 33.80 32.81
C LEU A 592 5.75 34.83 32.04
N VAL A 593 6.36 35.80 32.74
CA VAL A 593 7.24 36.80 32.12
C VAL A 593 8.47 36.14 31.49
N GLU A 594 9.03 35.12 32.14
CA GLU A 594 10.17 34.36 31.59
C GLU A 594 9.78 33.67 30.27
N VAL A 595 8.66 32.93 30.25
CA VAL A 595 8.14 32.26 29.04
C VAL A 595 7.85 33.27 27.92
N GLU A 596 7.23 34.41 28.24
CA GLU A 596 6.90 35.45 27.27
C GLU A 596 8.16 36.11 26.67
N SER A 597 9.19 36.33 27.49
CA SER A 597 10.46 36.88 26.99
C SER A 597 11.17 35.95 26.00
N LEU A 598 10.99 34.63 26.14
CA LEU A 598 11.50 33.62 25.21
C LEU A 598 10.71 33.63 23.89
N ALA A 599 9.39 33.84 23.97
CA ALA A 599 8.49 33.95 22.83
C ALA A 599 8.76 35.22 21.99
N ASP A 600 9.04 36.35 22.64
CA ASP A 600 9.33 37.62 21.96
C ASP A 600 10.65 37.58 21.16
N ALA A 601 11.56 36.66 21.51
CA ALA A 601 12.81 36.43 20.80
C ALA A 601 12.65 35.54 19.54
N VAL A 602 11.48 34.93 19.32
CA VAL A 602 11.21 34.05 18.18
C VAL A 602 11.36 34.82 16.86
N THR A 603 12.27 34.33 16.00
CA THR A 603 12.47 34.95 14.69
C THR A 603 11.41 34.42 13.74
N ARG A 604 10.51 35.30 13.33
CA ARG A 604 9.37 34.99 12.47
C ARG A 604 9.80 35.07 11.00
N ASP A 605 10.13 33.94 10.39
CA ASP A 605 10.32 33.92 8.93
C ASP A 605 8.95 34.10 8.25
N ARG A 606 8.88 35.08 7.34
CA ARG A 606 7.71 35.27 6.46
C ARG A 606 7.46 34.01 5.65
N ALA A 607 8.51 33.28 5.27
CA ALA A 607 8.41 32.01 4.57
C ALA A 607 7.84 30.88 5.41
N VAL A 608 7.86 30.89 6.76
CA VAL A 608 7.16 29.85 7.56
C VAL A 608 5.66 30.16 7.65
N ARG A 609 5.30 31.44 7.78
CA ARG A 609 3.91 31.89 7.73
C ARG A 609 3.31 31.70 6.33
N ASP A 610 4.08 32.01 5.29
CA ASP A 610 3.70 31.83 3.88
C ASP A 610 3.79 30.36 3.46
N TRP A 611 4.76 29.55 3.95
CA TRP A 611 4.79 28.09 3.72
C TRP A 611 3.61 27.40 4.38
N VAL A 612 3.11 27.86 5.52
CA VAL A 612 1.88 27.32 6.12
C VAL A 612 0.64 27.73 5.33
N LEU A 613 0.56 28.96 4.83
CA LEU A 613 -0.56 29.45 4.01
C LEU A 613 -0.56 28.85 2.61
N ASP A 614 0.62 28.71 1.99
CA ASP A 614 0.84 27.98 0.74
C ASP A 614 0.75 26.48 0.95
N GLU A 615 1.11 25.88 2.08
CA GLU A 615 0.78 24.47 2.37
C GLU A 615 -0.69 24.30 2.68
N THR A 616 -1.42 25.29 3.19
CA THR A 616 -2.88 25.16 3.27
C THR A 616 -3.47 25.25 1.87
N ALA A 617 -3.06 26.20 1.04
CA ALA A 617 -3.52 26.31 -0.35
C ALA A 617 -3.07 25.11 -1.24
N ASP A 618 -1.83 24.66 -1.08
CA ASP A 618 -1.21 23.55 -1.80
C ASP A 618 -1.58 22.19 -1.19
N ASN A 619 -1.80 22.02 0.13
CA ASN A 619 -2.41 20.79 0.68
C ASN A 619 -3.90 20.73 0.46
N ILE A 620 -4.57 21.84 0.19
CA ILE A 620 -5.91 21.79 -0.39
C ILE A 620 -5.79 21.27 -1.83
N HIS A 621 -4.89 21.82 -2.65
CA HIS A 621 -4.71 21.32 -4.01
C HIS A 621 -4.16 19.87 -4.06
N ARG A 622 -3.35 19.46 -3.09
CA ARG A 622 -2.72 18.12 -2.95
C ARG A 622 -3.59 17.10 -2.23
N ASN A 623 -4.45 17.45 -1.28
CA ASN A 623 -5.40 16.47 -0.71
C ASN A 623 -6.52 16.09 -1.70
N PHE A 624 -6.69 16.85 -2.79
CA PHE A 624 -7.47 16.43 -3.96
C PHE A 624 -6.61 15.77 -5.06
N GLY A 625 -5.30 15.61 -4.87
CA GLY A 625 -4.37 15.25 -5.96
C GLY A 625 -3.10 14.45 -5.65
N SER A 626 -2.74 14.08 -4.42
CA SER A 626 -1.46 13.41 -4.15
C SER A 626 -1.51 12.35 -3.05
N GLY A 627 -1.49 11.09 -3.45
CA GLY A 627 -0.94 9.99 -2.64
C GLY A 627 0.56 9.83 -2.95
N TYR A 628 1.37 9.67 -1.91
CA TYR A 628 2.82 9.37 -1.95
C TYR A 628 3.08 8.05 -1.18
N PRO A 629 4.23 7.37 -1.38
CA PRO A 629 4.28 5.98 -1.80
C PRO A 629 4.87 5.08 -0.70
N ALA A 630 4.02 4.54 0.17
CA ALA A 630 4.41 3.43 1.05
C ALA A 630 3.35 2.32 1.13
N ASP A 631 2.12 2.59 0.69
CA ASP A 631 1.05 1.59 0.64
C ASP A 631 0.56 1.44 -0.80
N LEU A 632 0.88 0.32 -1.43
CA LEU A 632 0.35 -0.08 -2.74
C LEU A 632 -1.10 -0.55 -2.57
N VAL A 633 -1.97 0.34 -2.09
CA VAL A 633 -3.42 0.15 -2.10
C VAL A 633 -3.94 0.77 -3.39
N PHE A 634 -4.38 -0.09 -4.30
CA PHE A 634 -5.00 0.31 -5.56
C PHE A 634 -6.36 0.98 -5.31
N VAL A 635 -6.37 2.28 -5.02
CA VAL A 635 -7.63 3.04 -4.85
C VAL A 635 -8.18 3.53 -6.19
N SER A 636 -9.50 3.43 -6.31
CA SER A 636 -10.35 3.42 -7.51
C SER A 636 -10.25 4.57 -8.55
N PRO A 637 -9.95 5.86 -8.24
CA PRO A 637 -10.10 6.92 -9.24
C PRO A 637 -8.96 7.03 -10.26
N TYR A 638 -7.73 6.62 -9.91
CA TYR A 638 -6.55 6.75 -10.80
C TYR A 638 -6.03 5.42 -11.34
N MET A 639 -6.60 4.30 -10.90
CA MET A 639 -6.25 2.99 -11.42
C MET A 639 -6.48 2.90 -12.94
N SER A 640 -7.54 3.53 -13.45
CA SER A 640 -7.73 3.62 -14.90
C SER A 640 -6.60 4.39 -15.57
N THR A 641 -6.14 5.50 -14.99
CA THR A 641 -5.02 6.30 -15.54
C THR A 641 -3.71 5.54 -15.44
N ALA A 642 -3.39 4.89 -14.32
CA ALA A 642 -2.17 4.11 -14.16
C ALA A 642 -2.13 2.90 -15.09
N ILE A 643 -3.26 2.18 -15.23
CA ILE A 643 -3.40 1.09 -16.20
C ILE A 643 -3.25 1.62 -17.63
N LYS A 644 -3.86 2.76 -17.96
CA LYS A 644 -3.71 3.42 -19.27
C LYS A 644 -2.26 3.80 -19.55
N THR A 645 -1.59 4.50 -18.63
CA THR A 645 -0.19 4.91 -18.77
C THR A 645 0.73 3.70 -18.90
N GLY A 646 0.51 2.64 -18.11
CA GLY A 646 1.26 1.39 -18.21
C GLY A 646 1.08 0.70 -19.58
N LEU A 647 -0.17 0.63 -20.08
CA LEU A 647 -0.47 0.09 -21.41
C LEU A 647 0.19 0.91 -22.53
N ILE A 648 0.10 2.23 -22.48
CA ILE A 648 0.70 3.12 -23.50
C ILE A 648 2.22 2.97 -23.51
N THR A 649 2.84 2.99 -22.34
CA THR A 649 4.30 2.87 -22.20
C THR A 649 4.77 1.51 -22.73
N GLY A 650 4.05 0.43 -22.41
CA GLY A 650 4.35 -0.90 -22.93
C GLY A 650 4.22 -1.02 -24.45
N ILE A 651 3.23 -0.34 -25.05
CA ILE A 651 3.01 -0.37 -26.50
C ILE A 651 4.06 0.48 -27.23
N ILE A 652 4.42 1.65 -26.69
CA ILE A 652 5.50 2.49 -27.24
C ILE A 652 6.83 1.71 -27.20
N ALA A 653 7.14 1.08 -26.06
CA ALA A 653 8.33 0.25 -25.91
C ALA A 653 8.35 -0.92 -26.90
N LEU A 654 7.19 -1.58 -27.13
CA LEU A 654 7.06 -2.64 -28.13
C LEU A 654 7.33 -2.10 -29.55
N ALA A 655 6.74 -0.97 -29.92
CA ALA A 655 6.88 -0.39 -31.25
C ALA A 655 8.33 0.05 -31.54
N GLU A 656 8.99 0.69 -30.58
CA GLU A 656 10.40 1.07 -30.70
C GLU A 656 11.30 -0.16 -30.72
N GLY A 657 11.05 -1.16 -29.87
CA GLY A 657 11.78 -2.43 -29.89
C GLY A 657 11.71 -3.14 -31.25
N ILE A 658 10.55 -3.12 -31.91
CA ILE A 658 10.37 -3.64 -33.27
C ILE A 658 11.20 -2.85 -34.28
N ALA A 659 11.13 -1.51 -34.23
CA ALA A 659 11.84 -0.65 -35.17
C ALA A 659 13.38 -0.78 -35.04
N VAL A 660 13.87 -0.80 -33.80
CA VAL A 660 15.30 -0.95 -33.47
C VAL A 660 15.79 -2.36 -33.82
N GLY A 661 15.05 -3.40 -33.44
CA GLY A 661 15.39 -4.79 -33.75
C GLY A 661 15.49 -5.05 -35.26
N ARG A 662 14.55 -4.52 -36.05
CA ARG A 662 14.60 -4.60 -37.51
C ARG A 662 15.77 -3.84 -38.11
N SER A 663 16.05 -2.64 -37.60
CA SER A 663 17.19 -1.83 -38.05
C SER A 663 18.52 -2.55 -37.83
N PHE A 664 18.73 -3.15 -36.65
CA PHE A 664 19.94 -3.93 -36.35
C PHE A 664 20.05 -5.22 -37.16
N ALA A 665 18.93 -5.92 -37.35
CA ALA A 665 18.92 -7.16 -38.13
C ALA A 665 19.20 -6.91 -39.62
N MET A 666 18.68 -5.80 -40.19
CA MET A 666 19.06 -5.33 -41.53
C MET A 666 20.54 -4.95 -41.59
N PHE A 667 21.07 -4.27 -40.57
CA PHE A 667 22.48 -3.88 -40.51
C PHE A 667 23.45 -5.08 -40.46
N LYS A 668 23.00 -6.21 -39.88
CA LYS A 668 23.79 -7.44 -39.73
C LYS A 668 23.45 -8.52 -40.77
N ASN A 669 22.57 -8.24 -41.74
CA ASN A 669 22.14 -9.18 -42.79
C ASN A 669 21.55 -10.50 -42.23
N TYR A 670 20.87 -10.46 -41.09
CA TYR A 670 20.20 -11.64 -40.55
C TYR A 670 18.88 -11.90 -41.29
N HIS A 671 18.70 -13.11 -41.82
CA HIS A 671 17.40 -13.55 -42.36
C HIS A 671 16.44 -13.86 -41.21
N ILE A 672 15.47 -12.98 -41.02
CA ILE A 672 14.50 -13.08 -39.93
C ILE A 672 13.29 -13.90 -40.39
N TYR A 673 12.97 -14.98 -39.65
CA TYR A 673 11.72 -15.73 -39.79
C TYR A 673 10.69 -15.19 -38.79
N GLY A 674 9.46 -14.92 -39.23
CA GLY A 674 8.45 -14.19 -38.43
C GLY A 674 8.15 -14.76 -37.04
N ASN A 675 8.22 -16.09 -36.85
CA ASN A 675 8.01 -16.69 -35.53
C ASN A 675 9.19 -16.46 -34.56
N LYS A 676 10.44 -16.44 -35.06
CA LYS A 676 11.62 -16.12 -34.23
C LYS A 676 11.68 -14.61 -33.92
N GLU A 677 11.18 -13.78 -34.84
CA GLU A 677 11.00 -12.34 -34.64
C GLU A 677 10.07 -12.08 -33.44
N MET A 678 8.87 -12.68 -33.43
CA MET A 678 7.89 -12.54 -32.34
C MET A 678 8.43 -12.98 -30.97
N ILE A 679 9.19 -14.08 -30.92
CA ILE A 679 9.77 -14.59 -29.66
C ILE A 679 10.90 -13.67 -29.16
N ALA A 680 11.80 -13.25 -30.05
CA ALA A 680 12.87 -12.33 -29.69
C ALA A 680 12.31 -10.98 -29.22
N ILE A 681 11.27 -10.47 -29.88
CA ILE A 681 10.56 -9.23 -29.52
C ILE A 681 9.89 -9.37 -28.15
N GLY A 682 9.14 -10.45 -27.91
CA GLY A 682 8.49 -10.70 -26.63
C GLY A 682 9.49 -10.81 -25.48
N THR A 683 10.62 -11.48 -25.72
CA THR A 683 11.69 -11.65 -24.73
C THR A 683 12.37 -10.30 -24.43
N MET A 684 12.65 -9.49 -25.47
CA MET A 684 13.26 -8.17 -25.33
C MET A 684 12.35 -7.19 -24.57
N ASN A 685 11.03 -7.25 -24.79
CA ASN A 685 10.07 -6.45 -24.02
C ASN A 685 10.03 -6.85 -22.54
N ILE A 686 10.07 -8.15 -22.22
CA ILE A 686 10.08 -8.62 -20.82
C ILE A 686 11.34 -8.12 -20.10
N PHE A 687 12.52 -8.31 -20.70
CA PHE A 687 13.78 -7.83 -20.10
C PHE A 687 13.89 -6.31 -20.09
N GLY A 688 13.45 -5.62 -21.13
CA GLY A 688 13.44 -4.16 -21.22
C GLY A 688 12.47 -3.50 -20.23
N SER A 689 11.34 -4.15 -19.94
CA SER A 689 10.39 -3.70 -18.90
C SER A 689 10.98 -3.84 -17.50
N LEU A 690 11.75 -4.91 -17.25
CA LEU A 690 12.43 -5.18 -15.98
C LEU A 690 13.68 -4.31 -15.75
N THR A 691 14.24 -3.71 -16.80
CA THR A 691 15.49 -2.91 -16.76
C THR A 691 15.30 -1.46 -17.19
N SER A 692 14.05 -1.02 -17.35
CA SER A 692 13.68 0.20 -18.06
C SER A 692 14.35 1.46 -17.50
N CYS A 693 15.39 1.94 -18.18
CA CYS A 693 15.95 3.28 -17.98
C CYS A 693 14.96 4.38 -18.39
N TYR A 694 13.84 4.04 -19.03
CA TYR A 694 12.84 4.99 -19.50
C TYR A 694 12.14 5.68 -18.33
N LEU A 695 11.73 4.95 -17.29
CA LEU A 695 11.15 5.55 -16.10
C LEU A 695 12.15 6.46 -15.41
N THR A 696 13.39 6.01 -15.27
CA THR A 696 14.49 6.81 -14.71
C THR A 696 14.79 8.04 -15.56
N THR A 697 14.80 7.93 -16.89
CA THR A 697 15.09 9.03 -17.82
C THR A 697 13.94 10.02 -17.85
N VAL A 698 12.69 9.56 -17.87
CA VAL A 698 11.49 10.42 -17.77
C VAL A 698 11.47 11.10 -16.41
N MET A 699 11.75 10.39 -15.32
CA MET A 699 11.86 10.96 -13.98
C MET A 699 12.97 12.02 -13.92
N LEU A 700 14.15 11.74 -14.47
CA LEU A 700 15.26 12.70 -14.53
C LEU A 700 14.90 13.92 -15.41
N THR A 701 14.21 13.71 -16.53
CA THR A 701 13.79 14.80 -17.42
C THR A 701 12.72 15.67 -16.74
N LEU A 702 11.78 15.05 -16.03
CA LEU A 702 10.73 15.74 -15.28
C LEU A 702 11.30 16.51 -14.08
N LEU A 703 12.24 15.91 -13.34
CA LEU A 703 12.84 16.54 -12.16
C LEU A 703 13.88 17.61 -12.49
N PHE A 704 14.71 17.40 -13.51
CA PHE A 704 15.88 18.25 -13.77
C PHE A 704 15.74 19.12 -15.03
N LEU A 705 15.12 18.63 -16.11
CA LEU A 705 14.96 19.43 -17.34
C LEU A 705 13.70 20.29 -17.34
N THR A 706 12.59 19.81 -16.79
CA THR A 706 11.32 20.56 -16.84
C THR A 706 11.37 21.92 -16.11
N PRO A 707 12.06 22.07 -14.96
CA PRO A 707 12.27 23.38 -14.34
C PRO A 707 13.05 24.37 -15.22
N LEU A 708 13.98 23.89 -16.06
CA LEU A 708 14.76 24.74 -16.98
C LEU A 708 13.88 25.34 -18.09
N PHE A 709 12.80 24.65 -18.47
CA PHE A 709 11.87 25.12 -19.51
C PHE A 709 10.65 25.86 -18.94
N HIS A 710 10.51 25.96 -17.61
CA HIS A 710 9.34 26.57 -16.95
C HIS A 710 9.05 28.01 -17.41
N TYR A 711 10.11 28.79 -17.67
CA TYR A 711 10.00 30.18 -18.14
C TYR A 711 10.01 30.31 -19.68
N THR A 712 10.06 29.20 -20.42
CA THR A 712 10.05 29.25 -21.88
C THR A 712 8.63 29.58 -22.35
N PRO A 713 8.41 30.68 -23.09
CA PRO A 713 7.09 31.01 -23.59
C PRO A 713 6.51 29.85 -24.41
N LEU A 714 5.23 29.54 -24.21
CA LEU A 714 4.56 28.41 -24.88
C LEU A 714 4.76 28.41 -26.40
N VAL A 715 4.82 29.59 -27.02
CA VAL A 715 5.07 29.75 -28.47
C VAL A 715 6.44 29.20 -28.89
N VAL A 716 7.48 29.42 -28.08
CA VAL A 716 8.84 28.94 -28.35
C VAL A 716 8.89 27.42 -28.15
N LEU A 717 8.26 26.90 -27.10
CA LEU A 717 8.18 25.47 -26.85
C LEU A 717 7.41 24.74 -27.96
N SER A 718 6.28 25.30 -28.41
CA SER A 718 5.53 24.78 -29.55
C SER A 718 6.36 24.79 -30.85
N ALA A 719 7.13 25.85 -31.10
CA ALA A 719 8.01 25.92 -32.28
C ALA A 719 9.11 24.84 -32.25
N ILE A 720 9.72 24.59 -31.08
CA ILE A 720 10.71 23.53 -30.90
C ILE A 720 10.11 22.15 -31.17
N ILE A 721 8.93 21.86 -30.58
CA ILE A 721 8.24 20.58 -30.76
C ILE A 721 7.86 20.37 -32.24
N VAL A 722 7.25 21.38 -32.88
CA VAL A 722 6.86 21.29 -34.30
C VAL A 722 8.08 21.10 -35.19
N SER A 723 9.19 21.80 -34.93
CA SER A 723 10.44 21.65 -35.67
C SER A 723 11.04 20.24 -35.53
N ALA A 724 10.97 19.64 -34.33
CA ALA A 724 11.44 18.28 -34.09
C ALA A 724 10.54 17.22 -34.76
N MET A 725 9.22 17.44 -34.75
CA MET A 725 8.25 16.51 -35.35
C MET A 725 8.38 16.40 -36.87
N LEU A 726 8.71 17.49 -37.56
CA LEU A 726 8.83 17.49 -39.03
C LEU A 726 9.90 16.52 -39.55
N GLY A 727 10.97 16.29 -38.77
CA GLY A 727 12.03 15.35 -39.12
C GLY A 727 11.68 13.87 -38.94
N LEU A 728 10.58 13.56 -38.25
CA LEU A 728 10.15 12.19 -37.93
C LEU A 728 9.16 11.61 -38.95
N ILE A 729 8.66 12.41 -39.89
CA ILE A 729 7.64 11.96 -40.85
C ILE A 729 8.31 11.32 -42.08
N ASP A 730 8.17 10.00 -42.22
CA ASP A 730 8.62 9.25 -43.40
C ASP A 730 7.56 9.23 -44.51
N TYR A 731 7.60 10.27 -45.35
CA TYR A 731 6.69 10.40 -46.49
C TYR A 731 6.91 9.33 -47.57
N GLN A 732 8.13 8.77 -47.68
CA GLN A 732 8.41 7.75 -48.69
C GLN A 732 7.73 6.44 -48.34
N ALA A 733 7.76 6.05 -47.06
CA ALA A 733 7.03 4.89 -46.56
C ALA A 733 5.51 5.00 -46.78
N ALA A 734 4.93 6.18 -46.51
CA ALA A 734 3.50 6.42 -46.73
C ALA A 734 3.09 6.26 -48.21
N ILE A 735 3.89 6.81 -49.13
CA ILE A 735 3.65 6.66 -50.58
C ILE A 735 3.79 5.20 -51.02
N HIS A 736 4.74 4.46 -50.43
CA HIS A 736 4.95 3.05 -50.72
C HIS A 736 3.74 2.20 -50.27
N LEU A 737 3.25 2.41 -49.05
CA LEU A 737 2.06 1.73 -48.53
C LEU A 737 0.84 1.97 -49.42
N TRP A 738 0.60 3.21 -49.86
CA TRP A 738 -0.53 3.53 -50.76
C TRP A 738 -0.48 2.76 -52.08
N LYS A 739 0.72 2.51 -52.63
CA LYS A 739 0.88 1.76 -53.88
C LYS A 739 0.68 0.26 -53.72
N ILE A 740 0.99 -0.31 -52.55
CA ILE A 740 0.89 -1.74 -52.27
C ILE A 740 -0.51 -2.12 -51.80
N ASP A 741 -0.98 -1.50 -50.71
CA ASP A 741 -2.25 -1.83 -50.08
C ASP A 741 -2.91 -0.59 -49.47
N LYS A 742 -4.08 -0.24 -50.01
CA LYS A 742 -4.83 0.94 -49.60
C LYS A 742 -5.35 0.85 -48.15
N PHE A 743 -5.60 -0.36 -47.63
CA PHE A 743 -6.01 -0.55 -46.25
C PHE A 743 -4.84 -0.35 -45.29
N ASP A 744 -3.64 -0.83 -45.63
CA ASP A 744 -2.45 -0.60 -44.79
C ASP A 744 -2.11 0.90 -44.72
N PHE A 745 -2.25 1.61 -45.85
CA PHE A 745 -2.17 3.07 -45.84
C PHE A 745 -3.25 3.70 -44.95
N LEU A 746 -4.51 3.25 -45.05
CA LEU A 746 -5.61 3.79 -44.24
C LEU A 746 -5.34 3.58 -42.73
N VAL A 747 -4.87 2.40 -42.33
CA VAL A 747 -4.48 2.10 -40.96
C VAL A 747 -3.38 3.06 -40.50
N CYS A 748 -2.30 3.19 -41.27
CA CYS A 748 -1.18 4.08 -40.96
C CYS A 748 -1.62 5.55 -40.87
N PHE A 749 -2.39 6.02 -41.85
CA PHE A 749 -2.86 7.41 -41.93
C PHE A 749 -3.85 7.74 -40.81
N SER A 750 -4.75 6.80 -40.46
CA SER A 750 -5.67 6.97 -39.33
C SER A 750 -4.95 7.04 -37.98
N ALA A 751 -3.88 6.24 -37.80
CA ALA A 751 -3.02 6.33 -36.63
C ALA A 751 -2.37 7.73 -36.56
N TYR A 752 -1.75 8.17 -37.65
CA TYR A 752 -1.11 9.49 -37.74
C TYR A 752 -2.08 10.62 -37.37
N ILE A 753 -3.25 10.68 -38.00
CA ILE A 753 -4.26 11.71 -37.70
C ILE A 753 -4.75 11.62 -36.25
N GLY A 754 -4.98 10.42 -35.73
CA GLY A 754 -5.43 10.23 -34.35
C GLY A 754 -4.38 10.66 -33.32
N VAL A 755 -3.09 10.43 -33.58
CA VAL A 755 -2.00 10.92 -32.72
C VAL A 755 -1.87 12.43 -32.78
N VAL A 756 -1.92 13.02 -33.99
CA VAL A 756 -1.71 14.46 -34.19
C VAL A 756 -2.85 15.30 -33.60
N PHE A 757 -4.10 14.90 -33.80
CA PHE A 757 -5.27 15.72 -33.42
C PHE A 757 -5.97 15.26 -32.13
N GLY A 758 -5.61 14.11 -31.59
CA GLY A 758 -6.21 13.56 -30.38
C GLY A 758 -5.16 13.25 -29.33
N SER A 759 -4.67 12.01 -29.38
CA SER A 759 -3.63 11.52 -28.47
C SER A 759 -3.02 10.25 -29.05
N VAL A 760 -1.86 9.83 -28.53
CA VAL A 760 -1.23 8.56 -28.90
C VAL A 760 -2.20 7.39 -28.72
N GLU A 761 -3.01 7.40 -27.64
CA GLU A 761 -4.05 6.40 -27.39
C GLU A 761 -5.08 6.35 -28.52
N ILE A 762 -5.60 7.51 -28.92
CA ILE A 762 -6.65 7.60 -29.95
C ILE A 762 -6.11 7.11 -31.29
N GLY A 763 -4.89 7.53 -31.66
CA GLY A 763 -4.24 7.07 -32.89
C GLY A 763 -4.05 5.56 -32.91
N LEU A 764 -3.57 4.98 -31.80
CA LEU A 764 -3.37 3.54 -31.71
C LEU A 764 -4.70 2.77 -31.74
N VAL A 765 -5.71 3.21 -30.98
CA VAL A 765 -7.03 2.57 -30.95
C VAL A 765 -7.67 2.58 -32.33
N LEU A 766 -7.58 3.68 -33.08
CA LEU A 766 -8.09 3.77 -34.44
C LEU A 766 -7.39 2.76 -35.37
N ALA A 767 -6.06 2.69 -35.32
CA ALA A 767 -5.30 1.75 -36.15
C ALA A 767 -5.62 0.28 -35.82
N VAL A 768 -5.70 -0.07 -34.53
CA VAL A 768 -6.06 -1.42 -34.08
C VAL A 768 -7.50 -1.75 -34.46
N ALA A 769 -8.45 -0.84 -34.24
CA ALA A 769 -9.85 -1.05 -34.58
C ALA A 769 -10.04 -1.28 -36.08
N ILE A 770 -9.39 -0.50 -36.94
CA ILE A 770 -9.47 -0.67 -38.40
C ILE A 770 -8.79 -1.98 -38.84
N SER A 771 -7.68 -2.35 -38.22
CA SER A 771 -6.98 -3.62 -38.50
C SER A 771 -7.81 -4.83 -38.09
N VAL A 772 -8.39 -4.82 -36.90
CA VAL A 772 -9.29 -5.88 -36.41
C VAL A 772 -10.54 -5.95 -37.28
N LEU A 773 -11.13 -4.81 -37.64
CA LEU A 773 -12.28 -4.77 -38.54
C LEU A 773 -11.94 -5.40 -39.90
N ARG A 774 -10.76 -5.12 -40.47
CA ARG A 774 -10.30 -5.76 -41.70
C ARG A 774 -10.21 -7.28 -41.57
N VAL A 775 -9.63 -7.77 -40.47
CA VAL A 775 -9.51 -9.21 -40.20
C VAL A 775 -10.89 -9.85 -40.04
N LEU A 776 -11.79 -9.23 -39.28
CA LEU A 776 -13.16 -9.72 -39.11
C LEU A 776 -13.94 -9.75 -40.43
N LEU A 777 -13.80 -8.72 -41.27
CA LEU A 777 -14.39 -8.69 -42.60
C LEU A 777 -13.82 -9.79 -43.50
N PHE A 778 -12.52 -10.04 -43.45
CA PHE A 778 -11.87 -11.11 -44.20
C PHE A 778 -12.33 -12.49 -43.76
N ILE A 779 -12.45 -12.71 -42.44
CA ILE A 779 -12.97 -13.95 -41.87
C ILE A 779 -14.44 -14.15 -42.25
N ALA A 780 -15.27 -13.11 -42.14
CA ALA A 780 -16.71 -13.15 -42.41
C ALA A 780 -17.05 -13.30 -43.90
N ARG A 781 -16.19 -12.78 -44.79
CA ARG A 781 -16.36 -12.85 -46.24
C ARG A 781 -15.10 -13.43 -46.90
N PRO A 782 -14.86 -14.74 -46.71
CA PRO A 782 -13.71 -15.39 -47.31
C PRO A 782 -13.83 -15.41 -48.84
N ARG A 783 -12.67 -15.53 -49.50
CA ARG A 783 -12.63 -15.71 -50.95
C ARG A 783 -13.12 -17.11 -51.30
N THR A 784 -13.90 -17.18 -52.37
CA THR A 784 -14.40 -18.42 -52.96
C THR A 784 -14.20 -18.32 -54.45
N PHE A 785 -13.71 -19.39 -55.07
CA PHE A 785 -13.36 -19.40 -56.48
C PHE A 785 -14.10 -20.50 -57.23
N VAL A 786 -14.43 -20.24 -58.50
CA VAL A 786 -14.83 -21.30 -59.43
C VAL A 786 -13.59 -21.82 -60.13
N LEU A 787 -13.43 -23.14 -60.12
CA LEU A 787 -12.29 -23.78 -60.77
C LEU A 787 -12.67 -24.31 -62.15
N GLY A 788 -11.77 -24.12 -63.10
CA GLY A 788 -11.84 -24.69 -64.45
C GLY A 788 -10.60 -25.52 -64.74
N ASN A 789 -10.72 -26.45 -65.69
CA ASN A 789 -9.60 -27.26 -66.15
C ASN A 789 -8.67 -26.44 -67.04
N ILE A 790 -7.37 -26.52 -66.78
CA ILE A 790 -6.35 -25.97 -67.68
C ILE A 790 -6.14 -26.95 -68.84
N PRO A 791 -6.26 -26.51 -70.12
CA PRO A 791 -6.08 -27.37 -71.27
C PRO A 791 -4.76 -28.14 -71.24
N ASN A 792 -4.82 -29.45 -71.54
CA ASN A 792 -3.67 -30.36 -71.55
C ASN A 792 -2.97 -30.52 -70.18
N SER A 793 -3.69 -30.27 -69.08
CA SER A 793 -3.20 -30.45 -67.71
C SER A 793 -4.26 -31.10 -66.83
N SER A 794 -3.80 -31.79 -65.77
CA SER A 794 -4.65 -32.24 -64.66
C SER A 794 -4.99 -31.13 -63.67
N ALA A 795 -4.46 -29.92 -63.86
CA ALA A 795 -4.66 -28.82 -62.93
C ALA A 795 -6.02 -28.12 -63.12
N TYR A 796 -6.69 -27.87 -62.00
CA TYR A 796 -7.88 -27.03 -61.90
C TYR A 796 -7.50 -25.71 -61.23
N ARG A 797 -7.86 -24.58 -61.85
CA ARG A 797 -7.47 -23.24 -61.38
C ARG A 797 -8.63 -22.25 -61.48
N ASN A 798 -8.56 -21.19 -60.67
CA ASN A 798 -9.53 -20.12 -60.68
C ASN A 798 -9.69 -19.52 -62.09
N VAL A 799 -10.91 -19.60 -62.64
CA VAL A 799 -11.25 -19.12 -63.99
C VAL A 799 -11.09 -17.61 -64.15
N GLU A 800 -11.21 -16.83 -63.07
CA GLU A 800 -11.01 -15.38 -63.12
C GLU A 800 -9.53 -15.00 -63.26
N HIS A 801 -8.63 -15.80 -62.65
CA HIS A 801 -7.19 -15.55 -62.71
C HIS A 801 -6.54 -16.21 -63.93
N TYR A 802 -7.10 -17.33 -64.41
CA TYR A 802 -6.62 -18.06 -65.58
C TYR A 802 -7.71 -18.08 -66.66
N PRO A 803 -7.72 -17.12 -67.60
CA PRO A 803 -8.77 -17.01 -68.62
C PRO A 803 -8.87 -18.23 -69.55
N ASN A 804 -7.80 -19.02 -69.65
CA ASN A 804 -7.74 -20.23 -70.46
C ASN A 804 -8.32 -21.46 -69.74
N ALA A 805 -8.74 -21.34 -68.48
CA ALA A 805 -9.38 -22.42 -67.74
C ALA A 805 -10.82 -22.61 -68.22
N HIS A 806 -11.19 -23.84 -68.56
CA HIS A 806 -12.53 -24.15 -69.08
C HIS A 806 -13.40 -24.83 -68.03
N HIS A 807 -14.67 -24.46 -67.98
CA HIS A 807 -15.68 -25.13 -67.17
C HIS A 807 -15.91 -26.56 -67.69
N VAL A 808 -16.17 -27.48 -66.77
CA VAL A 808 -16.51 -28.86 -67.12
C VAL A 808 -18.03 -28.97 -67.29
N PRO A 809 -18.55 -29.39 -68.46
CA PRO A 809 -20.00 -29.46 -68.68
C PRO A 809 -20.70 -30.32 -67.63
N GLY A 810 -21.77 -29.79 -67.03
CA GLY A 810 -22.57 -30.50 -66.01
C GLY A 810 -21.96 -30.55 -64.60
N ILE A 811 -20.78 -29.97 -64.37
CA ILE A 811 -20.09 -29.96 -63.07
C ILE A 811 -19.70 -28.53 -62.67
N LEU A 812 -20.09 -28.12 -61.46
CA LEU A 812 -19.63 -26.89 -60.84
C LEU A 812 -18.57 -27.22 -59.79
N ILE A 813 -17.37 -26.65 -59.92
CA ILE A 813 -16.24 -26.87 -59.01
C ILE A 813 -15.97 -25.57 -58.25
N LEU A 814 -16.06 -25.63 -56.91
CA LEU A 814 -15.92 -24.49 -56.02
C LEU A 814 -14.79 -24.72 -55.02
N GLU A 815 -13.87 -23.77 -54.91
CA GLU A 815 -12.84 -23.77 -53.88
C GLU A 815 -13.23 -22.84 -52.72
N ILE A 816 -13.17 -23.37 -51.50
CA ILE A 816 -13.33 -22.57 -50.27
C ILE A 816 -11.94 -22.29 -49.69
N ASP A 817 -11.47 -21.05 -49.86
CA ASP A 817 -10.13 -20.61 -49.46
C ASP A 817 -10.11 -20.03 -48.03
N ALA A 818 -10.78 -20.69 -47.10
CA ALA A 818 -10.80 -20.30 -45.68
C ALA A 818 -11.39 -21.38 -44.76
N PRO A 819 -11.06 -21.35 -43.45
CA PRO A 819 -11.83 -22.06 -42.43
C PRO A 819 -13.31 -21.67 -42.41
N ILE A 820 -14.18 -22.63 -42.11
CA ILE A 820 -15.63 -22.42 -42.07
C ILE A 820 -16.07 -22.29 -40.61
N TYR A 821 -16.49 -21.08 -40.24
CA TYR A 821 -16.92 -20.74 -38.89
C TYR A 821 -18.29 -20.09 -38.89
N PHE A 822 -18.90 -19.95 -37.72
CA PHE A 822 -20.13 -19.20 -37.52
C PHE A 822 -20.13 -17.83 -38.23
N ALA A 823 -19.00 -17.12 -38.19
CA ALA A 823 -18.85 -15.79 -38.78
C ALA A 823 -19.04 -15.74 -40.31
N ASN A 824 -18.78 -16.83 -41.03
CA ASN A 824 -18.85 -16.88 -42.50
C ASN A 824 -19.78 -17.95 -43.07
N ALA A 825 -20.31 -18.84 -42.24
CA ALA A 825 -21.17 -19.94 -42.66
C ALA A 825 -22.38 -19.45 -43.49
N SER A 826 -23.14 -18.45 -43.01
CA SER A 826 -24.30 -17.94 -43.76
C SER A 826 -23.89 -17.30 -45.09
N TYR A 827 -22.79 -16.54 -45.10
CA TYR A 827 -22.26 -15.90 -46.31
C TYR A 827 -21.82 -16.94 -47.34
N LEU A 828 -21.07 -17.97 -46.92
CA LEU A 828 -20.63 -19.06 -47.78
C LEU A 828 -21.83 -19.81 -48.37
N ARG A 829 -22.84 -20.15 -47.56
CA ARG A 829 -24.09 -20.79 -48.01
C ARG A 829 -24.77 -19.99 -49.10
N GLU A 830 -24.99 -18.69 -48.87
CA GLU A 830 -25.63 -17.79 -49.82
C GLU A 830 -24.78 -17.64 -51.09
N ARG A 831 -23.46 -17.51 -50.96
CA ARG A 831 -22.55 -17.33 -52.10
C ARG A 831 -22.48 -18.58 -52.98
N ILE A 832 -22.36 -19.76 -52.37
CA ILE A 832 -22.34 -21.05 -53.08
C ILE A 832 -23.69 -21.30 -53.77
N THR A 833 -24.80 -21.02 -53.08
CA THR A 833 -26.15 -21.15 -53.67
C THR A 833 -26.32 -20.20 -54.86
N ARG A 834 -25.79 -18.98 -54.78
CA ARG A 834 -25.80 -18.02 -55.89
C ARG A 834 -25.02 -18.54 -57.10
N TRP A 835 -23.83 -19.09 -56.89
CA TRP A 835 -23.05 -19.72 -57.98
C TRP A 835 -23.81 -20.86 -58.66
N ILE A 836 -24.49 -21.72 -57.89
CA ILE A 836 -25.30 -22.80 -58.45
C ILE A 836 -26.42 -22.22 -59.34
N ASN A 837 -27.14 -21.20 -58.86
CA ASN A 837 -28.22 -20.58 -59.63
C ASN A 837 -27.68 -19.88 -60.89
N GLU A 838 -26.56 -19.16 -60.79
CA GLU A 838 -25.90 -18.50 -61.93
C GLU A 838 -25.47 -19.51 -63.00
N GLU A 839 -24.92 -20.66 -62.61
CA GLU A 839 -24.54 -21.73 -63.54
C GLU A 839 -25.76 -22.43 -64.15
N GLU A 840 -26.82 -22.70 -63.37
CA GLU A 840 -28.07 -23.24 -63.90
C GLU A 840 -28.72 -22.30 -64.94
N GLU A 841 -28.67 -20.98 -64.73
CA GLU A 841 -29.13 -19.98 -65.69
C GLU A 841 -28.28 -19.96 -66.96
N LYS A 842 -26.94 -19.99 -66.84
CA LYS A 842 -26.04 -20.07 -67.99
C LYS A 842 -26.31 -21.32 -68.84
N ILE A 843 -26.50 -22.47 -68.19
CA ILE A 843 -26.78 -23.74 -68.87
C ILE A 843 -28.14 -23.70 -69.60
N LYS A 844 -29.17 -23.11 -68.98
CA LYS A 844 -30.48 -22.89 -69.63
C LYS A 844 -30.39 -21.98 -70.85
N GLY A 845 -29.55 -20.94 -70.79
CA GLY A 845 -29.32 -20.03 -71.91
C GLY A 845 -28.51 -20.65 -73.06
N ALA A 846 -27.65 -21.63 -72.77
CA ALA A 846 -26.76 -22.28 -73.74
C ALA A 846 -27.34 -23.55 -74.39
N GLY A 847 -28.50 -24.05 -73.95
CA GLY A 847 -29.12 -25.29 -74.48
C GLY A 847 -28.33 -26.57 -74.16
N SER A 848 -27.47 -26.52 -73.15
CA SER A 848 -26.52 -27.59 -72.77
C SER A 848 -27.08 -28.54 -71.70
N THR A 849 -26.33 -29.62 -71.40
CA THR A 849 -26.61 -30.57 -70.32
C THR A 849 -26.85 -29.88 -68.98
N SER A 850 -27.94 -30.25 -68.29
CA SER A 850 -28.26 -29.75 -66.95
C SER A 850 -27.10 -29.98 -65.97
N LEU A 851 -26.91 -29.06 -65.03
CA LEU A 851 -25.98 -29.24 -63.91
C LEU A 851 -26.35 -30.53 -63.16
N GLN A 852 -25.37 -31.37 -62.84
CA GLN A 852 -25.58 -32.65 -62.14
C GLN A 852 -24.77 -32.75 -60.84
N TYR A 853 -23.57 -32.17 -60.80
CA TYR A 853 -22.66 -32.30 -59.66
C TYR A 853 -22.14 -30.93 -59.18
N VAL A 854 -22.01 -30.79 -57.87
CA VAL A 854 -21.31 -29.67 -57.22
C VAL A 854 -20.15 -30.23 -56.42
N ILE A 855 -18.93 -29.91 -56.85
CA ILE A 855 -17.69 -30.31 -56.20
C ILE A 855 -17.20 -29.15 -55.35
N VAL A 856 -16.99 -29.40 -54.05
CA VAL A 856 -16.43 -28.42 -53.11
C VAL A 856 -15.03 -28.86 -52.73
N ASP A 857 -14.03 -28.12 -53.20
CA ASP A 857 -12.64 -28.27 -52.80
C ASP A 857 -12.41 -27.60 -51.44
N MET A 858 -12.08 -28.45 -50.47
CA MET A 858 -11.83 -28.12 -49.08
C MET A 858 -10.34 -28.17 -48.71
N THR A 859 -9.44 -28.23 -49.71
CA THR A 859 -7.98 -28.31 -49.48
C THR A 859 -7.47 -27.18 -48.58
N ALA A 860 -7.98 -25.95 -48.78
CA ALA A 860 -7.61 -24.77 -47.99
C ALA A 860 -8.42 -24.61 -46.69
N VAL A 861 -9.42 -25.46 -46.45
CA VAL A 861 -10.25 -25.43 -45.24
C VAL A 861 -9.49 -26.12 -44.11
N ALA A 862 -8.71 -25.34 -43.36
CA ALA A 862 -7.93 -25.86 -42.24
C ALA A 862 -8.79 -26.35 -41.06
N ASN A 863 -10.01 -25.80 -40.89
CA ASN A 863 -10.86 -26.10 -39.75
C ASN A 863 -12.34 -25.79 -40.04
N ILE A 864 -13.24 -26.45 -39.30
CA ILE A 864 -14.69 -26.25 -39.34
C ILE A 864 -15.28 -26.28 -37.93
N ASP A 865 -16.24 -25.40 -37.63
CA ASP A 865 -17.02 -25.45 -36.38
C ASP A 865 -18.41 -26.06 -36.58
N THR A 866 -19.17 -26.19 -35.48
CA THR A 866 -20.53 -26.77 -35.50
C THR A 866 -21.48 -26.01 -36.42
N SER A 867 -21.33 -24.69 -36.54
CA SER A 867 -22.16 -23.85 -37.41
C SER A 867 -21.81 -24.09 -38.88
N GLY A 868 -20.53 -24.26 -39.19
CA GLY A 868 -20.05 -24.66 -40.51
C GLY A 868 -20.56 -26.04 -40.92
N ILE A 869 -20.60 -27.00 -40.00
CA ILE A 869 -21.19 -28.33 -40.26
C ILE A 869 -22.69 -28.21 -40.54
N SER A 870 -23.41 -27.47 -39.70
CA SER A 870 -24.86 -27.22 -39.90
C SER A 870 -25.13 -26.54 -41.25
N MET A 871 -24.24 -25.65 -41.68
CA MET A 871 -24.30 -25.03 -43.00
C MET A 871 -24.11 -26.05 -44.13
N LEU A 872 -23.17 -26.99 -44.01
CA LEU A 872 -22.97 -28.06 -44.99
C LEU A 872 -24.17 -29.01 -45.05
N GLU A 873 -24.80 -29.33 -43.92
CA GLU A 873 -26.04 -30.12 -43.86
C GLU A 873 -27.20 -29.44 -44.57
N GLU A 874 -27.39 -28.13 -44.35
CA GLU A 874 -28.42 -27.34 -45.03
C GLU A 874 -28.11 -27.14 -46.52
N PHE A 875 -26.84 -26.94 -46.84
CA PHE A 875 -26.38 -26.86 -48.21
C PHE A 875 -26.65 -28.18 -48.95
N LYS A 876 -26.33 -29.32 -48.35
CA LYS A 876 -26.68 -30.65 -48.87
C LYS A 876 -28.18 -30.77 -49.14
N LYS A 877 -29.03 -30.41 -48.17
CA LYS A 877 -30.50 -30.44 -48.36
C LYS A 877 -30.94 -29.57 -49.55
N THR A 878 -30.27 -28.44 -49.77
CA THR A 878 -30.55 -27.54 -50.90
C THR A 878 -30.12 -28.15 -52.24
N VAL A 879 -28.94 -28.76 -52.28
CA VAL A 879 -28.39 -29.47 -53.44
C VAL A 879 -29.26 -30.70 -53.80
N ASP A 880 -29.65 -31.50 -52.81
CA ASP A 880 -30.52 -32.67 -52.98
C ASP A 880 -31.91 -32.27 -53.52
N ARG A 881 -32.49 -31.15 -53.03
CA ARG A 881 -33.76 -30.60 -53.53
C ARG A 881 -33.71 -30.17 -55.00
N LYS A 882 -32.53 -29.78 -55.48
CA LYS A 882 -32.28 -29.42 -56.89
C LYS A 882 -31.93 -30.64 -57.76
N GLY A 883 -31.89 -31.84 -57.19
CA GLY A 883 -31.52 -33.07 -57.91
C GLY A 883 -30.03 -33.16 -58.26
N LEU A 884 -29.20 -32.38 -57.57
CA LEU A 884 -27.75 -32.33 -57.75
C LEU A 884 -27.07 -33.26 -56.73
N GLN A 885 -25.86 -33.73 -57.04
CA GLN A 885 -25.03 -34.50 -56.11
C GLN A 885 -23.87 -33.64 -55.57
N LEU A 886 -23.77 -33.55 -54.24
CA LEU A 886 -22.65 -32.91 -53.55
C LEU A 886 -21.44 -33.85 -53.47
N VAL A 887 -20.25 -33.33 -53.76
CA VAL A 887 -18.97 -34.03 -53.69
C VAL A 887 -17.96 -33.17 -52.92
N LEU A 888 -17.22 -33.77 -51.98
CA LEU A 888 -16.18 -33.09 -51.21
C LEU A 888 -14.79 -33.52 -51.67
N VAL A 889 -13.87 -32.57 -51.78
CA VAL A 889 -12.47 -32.84 -52.14
C VAL A 889 -11.54 -32.40 -51.02
N ASN A 890 -10.64 -33.30 -50.64
CA ASN A 890 -9.53 -33.11 -49.71
C ASN A 890 -9.87 -32.36 -48.41
N PRO A 891 -10.91 -32.76 -47.65
CA PRO A 891 -11.11 -32.20 -46.32
C PRO A 891 -9.89 -32.54 -45.43
N GLY A 892 -9.23 -31.52 -44.88
CA GLY A 892 -8.07 -31.71 -44.00
C GLY A 892 -8.36 -32.65 -42.82
N SER A 893 -7.32 -33.19 -42.18
CA SER A 893 -7.47 -34.21 -41.13
C SER A 893 -8.39 -33.80 -39.98
N GLU A 894 -8.27 -32.55 -39.52
CA GLU A 894 -9.10 -32.01 -38.44
C GLU A 894 -10.56 -31.80 -38.88
N VAL A 895 -10.77 -31.35 -40.13
CA VAL A 895 -12.11 -31.20 -40.72
C VAL A 895 -12.77 -32.56 -40.88
N THR A 896 -12.07 -33.54 -41.46
CA THR A 896 -12.54 -34.91 -41.64
C THR A 896 -12.96 -35.56 -40.33
N LYS A 897 -12.17 -35.39 -39.27
CA LYS A 897 -12.48 -35.89 -37.92
C LYS A 897 -13.81 -35.32 -37.40
N LYS A 898 -14.05 -34.02 -37.62
CA LYS A 898 -15.28 -33.34 -37.19
C LYS A 898 -16.49 -33.74 -38.03
N LEU A 899 -16.35 -33.82 -39.35
CA LEU A 899 -17.41 -34.28 -40.26
C LEU A 899 -17.83 -35.73 -39.98
N ASN A 900 -16.88 -36.59 -39.61
CA ASN A 900 -17.16 -37.97 -39.23
C ASN A 900 -17.91 -38.03 -37.88
N LYS A 901 -17.48 -37.24 -36.89
CA LYS A 901 -18.17 -37.16 -35.59
C LYS A 901 -19.61 -36.64 -35.70
N SER A 902 -19.87 -35.72 -36.62
CA SER A 902 -21.23 -35.23 -36.91
C SER A 902 -22.06 -36.17 -37.79
N LYS A 903 -21.50 -37.30 -38.27
CA LYS A 903 -22.14 -38.22 -39.22
C LYS A 903 -22.47 -37.62 -40.59
N PHE A 904 -21.97 -36.42 -40.89
CA PHE A 904 -22.19 -35.77 -42.19
C PHE A 904 -21.57 -36.57 -43.36
N LEU A 905 -20.43 -37.22 -43.12
CA LEU A 905 -19.82 -38.12 -44.13
C LEU A 905 -20.71 -39.33 -44.45
N ASP A 906 -21.46 -39.82 -43.47
CA ASP A 906 -22.44 -40.90 -43.69
C ASP A 906 -23.64 -40.40 -44.50
N GLU A 907 -24.07 -39.14 -44.30
CA GLU A 907 -25.17 -38.52 -45.03
C GLU A 907 -24.84 -38.26 -46.51
N ILE A 908 -23.66 -37.72 -46.82
CA ILE A 908 -23.23 -37.58 -48.23
C ILE A 908 -22.93 -38.94 -48.84
N GLY A 909 -22.43 -39.88 -48.04
CA GLY A 909 -21.88 -41.17 -48.45
C GLY A 909 -20.39 -41.08 -48.74
N HIS A 910 -19.60 -41.92 -48.05
CA HIS A 910 -18.12 -41.95 -48.14
C HIS A 910 -17.56 -42.08 -49.57
N LYS A 911 -18.35 -42.61 -50.52
CA LYS A 911 -17.99 -42.71 -51.93
C LYS A 911 -17.89 -41.37 -52.67
N TRP A 912 -18.38 -40.28 -52.08
CA TRP A 912 -18.38 -38.93 -52.67
C TRP A 912 -17.38 -37.98 -52.00
N VAL A 913 -16.33 -38.54 -51.38
CA VAL A 913 -15.21 -37.80 -50.82
C VAL A 913 -13.93 -38.26 -51.53
N TYR A 914 -13.22 -37.33 -52.15
CA TYR A 914 -12.03 -37.62 -52.97
C TYR A 914 -10.81 -36.84 -52.49
N VAL A 915 -9.62 -37.27 -52.89
CA VAL A 915 -8.36 -36.63 -52.49
C VAL A 915 -7.99 -35.48 -53.43
N THR A 916 -8.38 -35.55 -54.71
CA THR A 916 -8.09 -34.51 -55.69
C THR A 916 -9.33 -34.13 -56.51
N VAL A 917 -9.34 -32.90 -57.02
CA VAL A 917 -10.42 -32.41 -57.91
C VAL A 917 -10.47 -33.22 -59.20
N GLU A 918 -9.31 -33.61 -59.73
CA GLU A 918 -9.20 -34.44 -60.94
C GLU A 918 -9.92 -35.79 -60.77
N GLU A 919 -9.68 -36.47 -59.65
CA GLU A 919 -10.32 -37.76 -59.35
C GLU A 919 -11.85 -37.60 -59.24
N ALA A 920 -12.29 -36.58 -58.51
CA ALA A 920 -13.71 -36.28 -58.35
C ALA A 920 -14.39 -35.99 -59.70
N VAL A 921 -13.78 -35.16 -60.55
CA VAL A 921 -14.31 -34.83 -61.88
C VAL A 921 -14.31 -36.05 -62.80
N GLY A 922 -13.26 -36.87 -62.78
CA GLY A 922 -13.16 -38.09 -63.60
C GLY A 922 -14.28 -39.09 -63.30
N VAL A 923 -14.58 -39.29 -62.01
CA VAL A 923 -15.67 -40.18 -61.57
C VAL A 923 -17.04 -39.59 -61.93
N CYS A 924 -17.28 -38.30 -61.63
CA CYS A 924 -18.54 -37.63 -61.97
C CYS A 924 -18.81 -37.65 -63.48
N SER A 925 -17.79 -37.38 -64.30
CA SER A 925 -17.89 -37.41 -65.76
C SER A 925 -18.21 -38.81 -66.30
N SER A 926 -17.66 -39.85 -65.69
CA SER A 926 -17.96 -41.24 -66.03
C SER A 926 -19.41 -41.61 -65.71
N PHE A 927 -19.94 -41.18 -64.56
CA PHE A 927 -21.35 -41.39 -64.20
C PHE A 927 -22.32 -40.63 -65.12
N MET A 928 -21.96 -39.42 -65.59
CA MET A 928 -22.75 -38.68 -66.59
C MET A 928 -22.83 -39.42 -67.93
N LEU A 929 -21.73 -40.03 -68.38
CA LEU A 929 -21.70 -40.82 -69.62
C LEU A 929 -22.56 -42.10 -69.51
N HIS A 930 -22.64 -42.70 -68.32
CA HIS A 930 -23.47 -43.88 -68.08
C HIS A 930 -24.97 -43.56 -67.99
N THR A 931 -25.34 -42.41 -67.41
CA THR A 931 -26.74 -41.96 -67.34
C THR A 931 -27.28 -41.51 -68.69
N GLN A 932 -26.44 -40.97 -69.58
CA GLN A 932 -26.84 -40.67 -70.97
C GLN A 932 -27.02 -41.92 -71.86
N LYS A 933 -26.33 -43.04 -71.56
CA LYS A 933 -26.48 -44.31 -72.31
C LYS A 933 -27.72 -45.12 -71.96
N ALA A 934 -28.40 -44.82 -70.85
CA ALA A 934 -29.60 -45.52 -70.39
C ALA A 934 -30.88 -44.89 -70.98
N ASN A 935 -31.05 -44.96 -72.30
CA ASN A 935 -32.33 -44.69 -72.95
C ASN A 935 -32.65 -45.90 -73.87
N PRO A 936 -33.50 -46.86 -73.46
CA PRO A 936 -33.81 -48.00 -74.30
C PRO A 936 -34.76 -47.56 -75.44
N MET A 937 -34.49 -48.09 -76.63
CA MET A 937 -35.38 -48.04 -77.79
C MET A 937 -36.82 -48.37 -77.39
N LYS A 938 -37.76 -47.48 -77.74
CA LYS A 938 -39.17 -47.85 -77.83
C LYS A 938 -39.34 -48.62 -79.13
N ASP A 939 -39.53 -49.92 -79.00
CA ASP A 939 -40.11 -50.78 -80.02
C ASP A 939 -41.57 -50.32 -80.27
N GLU A 940 -41.86 -50.03 -81.53
CA GLU A 940 -43.21 -49.82 -82.04
C GLU A 940 -43.84 -51.19 -82.34
N SER A 941 -44.79 -51.65 -81.52
CA SER A 941 -45.86 -52.52 -81.98
C SER A 941 -47.02 -52.54 -80.99
N GLU A 942 -48.24 -52.50 -81.55
CA GLU A 942 -49.58 -52.36 -80.95
C GLU A 942 -50.03 -50.90 -80.74
N GLY A 943 -50.98 -50.35 -81.50
CA GLY A 943 -51.86 -50.91 -82.51
C GLY A 943 -53.08 -49.99 -82.66
N LEU A 944 -53.49 -49.77 -83.91
CA LEU A 944 -54.70 -49.05 -84.38
C LEU A 944 -55.86 -48.98 -83.37
N ASN A 945 -56.44 -47.79 -83.18
CA ASN A 945 -57.84 -47.49 -83.51
C ASN A 945 -58.31 -46.10 -83.05
N ASN A 946 -58.95 -45.42 -84.01
CA ASN A 946 -60.15 -44.57 -83.90
C ASN A 946 -60.12 -43.13 -83.32
N VAL A 947 -60.48 -42.24 -84.26
CA VAL A 947 -61.16 -40.92 -84.22
C VAL A 947 -60.35 -39.70 -83.81
#